data_AF-A0A9Q1MIJ7-F1
#
_entry.id   AF-A0A9Q1MIJ7-F1
#
_cell.length_a   1.000
_cell.length_b   1.000
_cell.length_c   1.000
_cell.angle_alpha   90.00
_cell.angle_beta   90.00
_cell.angle_gamma   90.00
#
_symmetry.space_group_name_H-M   'P 1'
#
loop_
_entity.id
_entity.type
_entity.pdbx_description
1 polymer ?
#
loop_
_entity_poly.entity_id
_entity_poly.type
_entity_poly.pdbx_seq_one_letter_code
_entity_poly.pdbx_strand_id
1 'polypeptide(L)'
;MDNDKYSEELNVAVRVVHMACDLCQKVQKGLLSTTFDDNEVKSKDDDSLVTIADWSVQATVSWILSNTFSSENVSIVAEEDVQTLSKPEAAGLLGKVVSTVNECLAEASRYGLKCPDKPLGPSKILAAISHCNSKGGPLGRHWVLDPVDGTLGFVRGDQYAVALALIDNGEVVVGVLGCPNYHVKRDRHNKQQQNHISSEVSVPSADLLEEGCVMYTKKGTGEAWVQPIVYGDRKYEWPNFAKQVRVSPIDDPALATFCEPVERANSNHSYTAGLASSVGLRNKPLRVYSMVKYAAIAQGDAEIFMKFARAGYKEKIWDHAAGALIVQEAGGVKDSDRILSYCVLPGGKHVFSSHTNLNRASYTDSFLPSLQNKSLFHTHLRLPLTPLRCPTPARPIYAKKNAASMELTKRPTSPSILLTHLESSMKQFQRLMAVIFIFIEIASPIPLYGWQVWSISPAEAVLYSPETKTLPRTGELALRRAIPANTNMKSIQDSLEDISYLLRIPQRKPFGTMEGNVKKALKIATDEKASILASIPAELKEEGLVLYTSLIDGKGGLQKLLQHIKDKDTDKVSVGLASTLDTIAQLELLQAPGISFLLPQQYLKYPRLTGRGIVEFTVEKVDGSAFSPEAAGEAKSTAKIQVVVDGYSAPLTAGNFAKLVVDGAYDGMKLTCANLAILSDSKMGKTTGYSVPLEIKPAGQFEPLYRTTLSVQDGELPVLPLSVYGAVAMAHSDVSDENSSPSQFFFYLYDKRNSGLGGLSFDEGQFSVFGYTTIGRDILPQIKTGDIIRSAKLVEGQDRLVLPPLEN
;
A
#
# COMPACT_ATOMS: atom_id res chain seq x y z
N MET A 1 -31.12 -38.50 -4.97
CA MET A 1 -30.01 -39.18 -5.67
C MET A 1 -29.34 -38.13 -6.52
N ASP A 2 -28.35 -37.42 -5.95
CA ASP A 2 -27.58 -36.36 -6.64
C ASP A 2 -26.14 -36.25 -6.09
N ASN A 3 -25.76 -37.16 -5.17
CA ASN A 3 -24.50 -37.04 -4.41
C ASN A 3 -23.24 -37.31 -5.26
N ASP A 4 -23.39 -37.91 -6.45
CA ASP A 4 -22.28 -38.25 -7.35
C ASP A 4 -22.04 -37.24 -8.47
N LYS A 5 -22.90 -36.22 -8.61
CA LYS A 5 -22.70 -35.15 -9.60
C LYS A 5 -21.38 -34.43 -9.31
N TYR A 6 -20.53 -34.27 -10.32
CA TYR A 6 -19.19 -33.67 -10.26
C TYR A 6 -18.12 -34.42 -9.44
N SER A 7 -18.38 -35.66 -8.99
CA SER A 7 -17.42 -36.41 -8.17
C SER A 7 -16.16 -36.83 -8.94
N GLU A 8 -16.31 -37.14 -10.24
CA GLU A 8 -15.17 -37.44 -11.12
C GLU A 8 -14.34 -36.18 -11.39
N GLU A 9 -15.00 -35.07 -11.72
CA GLU A 9 -14.36 -33.76 -11.93
C GLU A 9 -13.58 -33.30 -10.70
N LEU A 10 -14.17 -33.41 -9.50
CA LEU A 10 -13.49 -33.09 -8.25
C LEU A 10 -12.27 -34.00 -8.01
N ASN A 11 -12.42 -35.31 -8.21
CA ASN A 11 -11.32 -36.28 -8.01
C ASN A 11 -10.12 -35.97 -8.93
N VAL A 12 -10.38 -35.67 -10.20
CA VAL A 12 -9.33 -35.30 -11.17
C VAL A 12 -8.71 -33.95 -10.81
N ALA A 13 -9.53 -32.95 -10.46
CA ALA A 13 -9.08 -31.61 -10.09
C ALA A 13 -8.17 -31.62 -8.86
N VAL A 14 -8.51 -32.38 -7.82
CA VAL A 14 -7.67 -32.48 -6.61
C VAL A 14 -6.31 -33.12 -6.92
N ARG A 15 -6.30 -34.22 -7.69
CA ARG A 15 -5.06 -34.90 -8.08
C ARG A 15 -4.15 -34.02 -8.93
N VAL A 16 -4.71 -33.32 -9.91
CA VAL A 16 -3.91 -32.48 -10.82
C VAL A 16 -3.37 -31.25 -10.09
N VAL A 17 -4.12 -30.67 -9.15
CA VAL A 17 -3.63 -29.54 -8.33
C VAL A 17 -2.53 -30.01 -7.37
N HIS A 18 -2.62 -31.19 -6.75
CA HIS A 18 -1.52 -31.76 -5.97
C HIS A 18 -0.23 -31.88 -6.79
N MET A 19 -0.34 -32.40 -8.01
CA MET A 19 0.79 -32.56 -8.92
C MET A 19 1.35 -31.21 -9.38
N ALA A 20 0.48 -30.22 -9.65
CA ALA A 20 0.88 -28.85 -9.98
C ALA A 20 1.60 -28.16 -8.81
N CYS A 21 1.16 -28.39 -7.56
CA CYS A 21 1.85 -27.86 -6.38
C CYS A 21 3.29 -28.40 -6.26
N ASP A 22 3.51 -29.70 -6.50
CA ASP A 22 4.85 -30.30 -6.49
C ASP A 22 5.74 -29.72 -7.61
N LEU A 23 5.17 -29.49 -8.81
CA LEU A 23 5.85 -28.78 -9.90
C LEU A 23 6.28 -27.38 -9.44
N CYS A 24 5.36 -26.58 -8.89
CA CYS A 24 5.66 -25.22 -8.45
C CYS A 24 6.74 -25.20 -7.36
N GLN A 25 6.70 -26.10 -6.37
CA GLN A 25 7.73 -26.17 -5.33
C GLN A 25 9.11 -26.50 -5.91
N LYS A 26 9.21 -27.39 -6.90
CA LYS A 26 10.46 -27.70 -7.59
C LYS A 26 11.01 -26.49 -8.34
N VAL A 27 10.15 -25.78 -9.09
CA VAL A 27 10.55 -24.58 -9.82
C VAL A 27 10.96 -23.46 -8.86
N GLN A 28 10.19 -23.19 -7.82
CA GLN A 28 10.49 -22.16 -6.82
C GLN A 28 11.84 -22.41 -6.12
N LYS A 29 12.12 -23.66 -5.74
CA LYS A 29 13.42 -24.05 -5.16
C LYS A 29 14.58 -23.84 -6.14
N GLY A 30 14.35 -24.09 -7.44
CA GLY A 30 15.32 -23.79 -8.49
C GLY A 30 15.61 -22.29 -8.60
N LEU A 31 14.55 -21.46 -8.63
CA LEU A 31 14.66 -20.01 -8.70
C LEU A 31 15.38 -19.38 -7.50
N LEU A 32 15.21 -19.92 -6.29
CA LEU A 32 15.86 -19.41 -5.07
C LEU A 32 17.31 -19.88 -4.89
N SER A 33 17.80 -20.79 -5.73
CA SER A 33 19.19 -21.27 -5.68
C SER A 33 20.15 -20.29 -6.40
N THR A 34 21.43 -20.24 -5.99
CA THR A 34 22.45 -19.26 -6.44
C THR A 34 22.81 -19.29 -7.94
N THR A 35 22.10 -20.07 -8.76
CA THR A 35 22.23 -20.17 -10.22
C THR A 35 21.04 -19.50 -10.91
N PHE A 36 20.78 -18.24 -10.57
CA PHE A 36 19.69 -17.45 -11.17
C PHE A 36 20.00 -17.12 -12.64
N ASP A 37 19.16 -17.57 -13.56
CA ASP A 37 19.17 -17.18 -14.98
C ASP A 37 18.03 -16.18 -15.19
N ASP A 38 18.37 -14.91 -15.47
CA ASP A 38 17.44 -13.78 -15.70
C ASP A 38 16.39 -14.05 -16.80
N ASN A 39 16.50 -15.16 -17.54
CA ASN A 39 15.56 -15.55 -18.58
C ASN A 39 14.32 -16.33 -18.08
N GLU A 40 14.28 -16.76 -16.81
CA GLU A 40 13.18 -17.59 -16.26
C GLU A 40 11.97 -16.78 -15.74
N VAL A 41 12.14 -15.47 -15.52
CA VAL A 41 11.09 -14.54 -15.14
C VAL A 41 10.91 -13.51 -16.26
N LYS A 42 9.67 -13.28 -16.69
CA LYS A 42 9.32 -12.26 -17.68
C LYS A 42 8.27 -11.30 -17.13
N SER A 43 8.32 -10.06 -17.60
CA SER A 43 7.26 -9.08 -17.37
C SER A 43 6.25 -9.14 -18.50
N LYS A 44 4.95 -9.07 -18.17
CA LYS A 44 3.85 -8.86 -19.10
C LYS A 44 3.72 -7.37 -19.46
N ASP A 45 2.81 -7.05 -20.38
CA ASP A 45 2.56 -5.67 -20.86
C ASP A 45 1.99 -4.73 -19.77
N ASP A 46 1.47 -5.28 -18.68
CA ASP A 46 0.94 -4.56 -17.52
C ASP A 46 1.89 -4.57 -16.30
N ASP A 47 3.18 -4.84 -16.54
CA ASP A 47 4.26 -4.95 -15.53
C ASP A 47 4.09 -6.10 -14.51
N SER A 48 3.10 -6.98 -14.69
CA SER A 48 2.97 -8.21 -13.90
C SER A 48 4.01 -9.26 -14.31
N LEU A 49 4.38 -10.17 -13.41
CA LEU A 49 5.39 -11.20 -13.65
C LEU A 49 4.76 -12.49 -14.16
N VAL A 50 5.49 -13.24 -14.98
CA VAL A 50 5.19 -14.61 -15.40
C VAL A 50 6.47 -15.44 -15.39
N THR A 51 6.38 -16.70 -14.98
CA THR A 51 7.51 -17.63 -14.89
C THR A 51 7.28 -18.90 -15.70
N ILE A 52 8.30 -19.74 -15.78
CA ILE A 52 8.16 -21.10 -16.35
C ILE A 52 7.10 -21.93 -15.60
N ALA A 53 6.84 -21.69 -14.32
CA ALA A 53 5.84 -22.42 -13.55
C ALA A 53 4.42 -22.16 -14.08
N ASP A 54 4.09 -20.90 -14.40
CA ASP A 54 2.77 -20.48 -14.86
C ASP A 54 2.39 -21.25 -16.15
N TRP A 55 3.26 -21.22 -17.15
CA TRP A 55 3.05 -21.96 -18.41
C TRP A 55 3.06 -23.48 -18.21
N SER A 56 3.94 -24.01 -17.36
CA SER A 56 4.06 -25.44 -17.15
C SER A 56 2.86 -26.02 -16.39
N VAL A 57 2.33 -25.32 -15.37
CA VAL A 57 1.09 -25.71 -14.68
C VAL A 57 -0.08 -25.65 -15.64
N GLN A 58 -0.23 -24.55 -16.40
CA GLN A 58 -1.32 -24.40 -17.36
C GLN A 58 -1.32 -25.50 -18.42
N ALA A 59 -0.15 -25.80 -19.01
CA ALA A 59 -0.01 -26.89 -19.98
C ALA A 59 -0.35 -28.26 -19.37
N THR A 60 0.12 -28.53 -18.16
CA THR A 60 -0.08 -29.81 -17.45
C THR A 60 -1.55 -30.02 -17.11
N VAL A 61 -2.19 -29.03 -16.49
CA VAL A 61 -3.62 -29.08 -16.13
C VAL A 61 -4.48 -29.24 -17.38
N SER A 62 -4.22 -28.43 -18.41
CA SER A 62 -4.93 -28.50 -19.69
C SER A 62 -4.83 -29.88 -20.34
N TRP A 63 -3.62 -30.45 -20.39
CA TRP A 63 -3.39 -31.75 -20.99
C TRP A 63 -4.12 -32.86 -20.23
N ILE A 64 -4.06 -32.88 -18.90
CA ILE A 64 -4.72 -33.90 -18.08
C ILE A 64 -6.25 -33.79 -18.17
N LEU A 65 -6.81 -32.58 -18.08
CA LEU A 65 -8.25 -32.39 -18.22
C LEU A 65 -8.74 -32.82 -19.61
N SER A 66 -8.02 -32.42 -20.67
CA SER A 66 -8.35 -32.78 -22.06
C SER A 66 -8.28 -34.29 -22.31
N ASN A 67 -7.28 -34.97 -21.74
CA ASN A 67 -7.10 -36.41 -21.89
C ASN A 67 -8.09 -37.22 -21.04
N THR A 68 -8.58 -36.66 -19.94
CA THR A 68 -9.54 -37.34 -19.05
C THR A 68 -10.99 -37.15 -19.54
N PHE A 69 -11.36 -35.95 -19.98
CA PHE A 69 -12.73 -35.59 -20.33
C PHE A 69 -13.01 -35.51 -21.85
N SER A 70 -12.08 -35.99 -22.68
CA SER A 70 -12.11 -35.97 -24.16
C SER A 70 -11.97 -34.58 -24.78
N SER A 71 -10.97 -34.43 -25.65
CA SER A 71 -10.33 -33.16 -26.08
C SER A 71 -11.19 -32.16 -26.86
N GLU A 72 -12.43 -32.46 -27.24
CA GLU A 72 -13.27 -31.54 -28.03
C GLU A 72 -14.21 -30.66 -27.19
N ASN A 73 -14.43 -30.98 -25.91
CA ASN A 73 -15.45 -30.32 -25.08
C ASN A 73 -14.93 -29.66 -23.80
N VAL A 74 -13.62 -29.67 -23.54
CA VAL A 74 -13.05 -29.05 -22.33
C VAL A 74 -12.77 -27.58 -22.60
N SER A 75 -13.68 -26.71 -22.19
CA SER A 75 -13.44 -25.28 -22.20
C SER A 75 -12.64 -24.88 -20.95
N ILE A 76 -11.47 -24.29 -21.14
CA ILE A 76 -10.62 -23.77 -20.05
C ILE A 76 -10.41 -22.27 -20.25
N VAL A 77 -10.63 -21.49 -19.20
CA VAL A 77 -10.28 -20.07 -19.10
C VAL A 77 -9.07 -19.98 -18.17
N ALA A 78 -7.92 -19.54 -18.68
CA ALA A 78 -6.72 -19.36 -17.86
C ALA A 78 -6.03 -18.03 -18.13
N GLU A 79 -5.09 -17.68 -17.25
CA GLU A 79 -4.39 -16.40 -17.28
C GLU A 79 -3.37 -16.27 -18.44
N GLU A 80 -2.62 -17.33 -18.73
CA GLU A 80 -1.47 -17.23 -19.64
C GLU A 80 -1.83 -17.55 -21.10
N ASP A 81 -1.06 -16.97 -22.03
CA ASP A 81 -1.17 -17.27 -23.46
C ASP A 81 0.15 -17.77 -24.09
N VAL A 82 0.07 -18.15 -25.37
CA VAL A 82 1.20 -18.68 -26.14
C VAL A 82 2.04 -17.61 -26.84
N GLN A 83 1.66 -16.33 -26.80
CA GLN A 83 2.27 -15.27 -27.62
C GLN A 83 3.75 -15.10 -27.28
N THR A 84 4.10 -15.17 -26.00
CA THR A 84 5.48 -15.06 -25.52
C THR A 84 6.32 -16.28 -25.92
N LEU A 85 5.77 -17.49 -25.78
CA LEU A 85 6.48 -18.75 -26.06
C LEU A 85 6.60 -19.10 -27.55
N SER A 86 5.74 -18.52 -28.41
CA SER A 86 5.72 -18.81 -29.84
C SER A 86 6.78 -18.03 -30.64
N LYS A 87 7.49 -17.08 -29.99
CA LYS A 87 8.51 -16.26 -30.63
C LYS A 87 9.80 -17.06 -30.86
N PRO A 88 10.49 -16.92 -32.01
CA PRO A 88 11.76 -17.61 -32.27
C PRO A 88 12.83 -17.37 -31.19
N GLU A 89 12.86 -16.16 -30.62
CA GLU A 89 13.81 -15.76 -29.58
C GLU A 89 13.53 -16.45 -28.23
N ALA A 90 12.32 -17.00 -28.03
CA ALA A 90 11.90 -17.69 -26.82
C ALA A 90 12.14 -19.22 -26.86
N ALA A 91 12.87 -19.73 -27.86
CA ALA A 91 13.10 -21.18 -28.01
C ALA A 91 13.74 -21.84 -26.78
N GLY A 92 14.65 -21.13 -26.09
CA GLY A 92 15.26 -21.62 -24.84
C GLY A 92 14.25 -21.71 -23.69
N LEU A 93 13.39 -20.69 -23.56
CA LEU A 93 12.32 -20.65 -22.56
C LEU A 93 11.28 -21.76 -22.79
N LEU A 94 10.85 -21.93 -24.04
CA LEU A 94 9.97 -23.03 -24.44
C LEU A 94 10.61 -24.39 -24.14
N GLY A 95 11.93 -24.54 -24.37
CA GLY A 95 12.68 -25.74 -24.00
C GLY A 95 12.60 -26.06 -22.50
N LYS A 96 12.75 -25.06 -21.63
CA LYS A 96 12.59 -25.21 -20.17
C LYS A 96 11.16 -25.62 -19.81
N VAL A 97 10.15 -24.92 -20.33
CA VAL A 97 8.73 -25.27 -20.13
C VAL A 97 8.44 -26.71 -20.57
N VAL A 98 9.00 -27.14 -21.71
CA VAL A 98 8.88 -28.51 -22.21
C VAL A 98 9.49 -29.53 -21.26
N SER A 99 10.69 -29.25 -20.71
CA SER A 99 11.32 -30.13 -19.72
C SER A 99 10.46 -30.25 -18.47
N THR A 100 10.09 -29.11 -17.87
CA THR A 100 9.33 -29.04 -16.62
C THR A 100 7.97 -29.74 -16.74
N VAL A 101 7.24 -29.57 -17.86
CA VAL A 101 5.97 -30.27 -18.10
C VAL A 101 6.17 -31.78 -18.19
N ASN A 102 7.18 -32.25 -18.91
CA ASN A 102 7.41 -33.69 -19.08
C ASN A 102 7.89 -34.36 -17.79
N GLU A 103 8.72 -33.68 -16.99
CA GLU A 103 9.12 -34.12 -15.66
C GLU A 103 7.90 -34.25 -14.73
N CYS A 104 6.98 -33.28 -14.77
CA CYS A 104 5.74 -33.35 -14.01
C CYS A 104 4.81 -34.48 -14.48
N LEU A 105 4.60 -34.62 -15.79
CA LEU A 105 3.73 -35.66 -16.36
C LEU A 105 4.27 -37.09 -16.17
N ALA A 106 5.59 -37.25 -16.02
CA ALA A 106 6.18 -38.55 -15.68
C ALA A 106 5.70 -39.04 -14.30
N GLU A 107 5.45 -38.12 -13.37
CA GLU A 107 4.95 -38.41 -12.03
C GLU A 107 3.42 -38.56 -11.96
N ALA A 108 2.69 -38.38 -13.08
CA ALA A 108 1.21 -38.43 -13.08
C ALA A 108 0.64 -39.72 -12.48
N SER A 109 1.30 -40.87 -12.72
CA SER A 109 0.90 -42.18 -12.19
C SER A 109 0.95 -42.24 -10.66
N ARG A 110 1.86 -41.49 -10.02
CA ARG A 110 1.96 -41.35 -8.55
C ARG A 110 0.74 -40.68 -7.95
N TYR A 111 0.10 -39.80 -8.73
CA TYR A 111 -1.16 -39.13 -8.38
C TYR A 111 -2.40 -39.88 -8.88
N GLY A 112 -2.25 -41.08 -9.45
CA GLY A 112 -3.34 -41.85 -10.04
C GLY A 112 -3.94 -41.22 -11.31
N LEU A 113 -3.14 -40.42 -12.03
CA LEU A 113 -3.49 -39.81 -13.31
C LEU A 113 -2.79 -40.54 -14.46
N LYS A 114 -3.33 -40.45 -15.67
CA LYS A 114 -2.73 -41.06 -16.86
C LYS A 114 -1.49 -40.27 -17.29
N CYS A 115 -0.37 -40.96 -17.49
CA CYS A 115 0.82 -40.39 -18.10
C CYS A 115 0.74 -40.45 -19.64
N PRO A 116 1.44 -39.55 -20.36
CA PRO A 116 1.56 -39.67 -21.81
C PRO A 116 2.44 -40.88 -22.20
N ASP A 117 2.09 -41.59 -23.27
CA ASP A 117 2.88 -42.74 -23.77
C ASP A 117 4.31 -42.36 -24.18
N LYS A 118 4.50 -41.10 -24.59
CA LYS A 118 5.78 -40.52 -24.99
C LYS A 118 5.85 -39.07 -24.52
N PRO A 119 7.05 -38.53 -24.21
CA PRO A 119 7.22 -37.13 -23.89
C PRO A 119 6.57 -36.20 -24.93
N LEU A 120 5.90 -35.15 -24.45
CA LEU A 120 5.25 -34.16 -25.28
C LEU A 120 6.29 -33.23 -25.88
N GLY A 121 6.27 -33.08 -27.21
CA GLY A 121 7.10 -32.11 -27.91
C GLY A 121 6.56 -30.66 -27.79
N PRO A 122 7.36 -29.66 -28.18
CA PRO A 122 7.01 -28.25 -28.06
C PRO A 122 5.65 -27.87 -28.68
N SER A 123 5.32 -28.43 -29.85
CA SER A 123 4.05 -28.16 -30.53
C SER A 123 2.83 -28.64 -29.73
N LYS A 124 2.92 -29.79 -29.06
CA LYS A 124 1.83 -30.32 -28.23
C LYS A 124 1.65 -29.50 -26.95
N ILE A 125 2.74 -28.99 -26.39
CA ILE A 125 2.69 -28.14 -25.19
C ILE A 125 2.11 -26.77 -25.52
N LEU A 126 2.52 -26.15 -26.63
CA LEU A 126 1.89 -24.92 -27.12
C LEU A 126 0.39 -25.13 -27.40
N ALA A 127 0.00 -26.28 -27.96
CA ALA A 127 -1.41 -26.61 -28.16
C ALA A 127 -2.18 -26.76 -26.83
N ALA A 128 -1.58 -27.39 -25.82
CA ALA A 128 -2.20 -27.50 -24.49
C ALA A 128 -2.43 -26.12 -23.85
N ILE A 129 -1.46 -25.20 -23.95
CA ILE A 129 -1.60 -23.83 -23.47
C ILE A 129 -2.67 -23.09 -24.27
N SER A 130 -2.69 -23.22 -25.60
CA SER A 130 -3.64 -22.51 -26.45
C SER A 130 -5.10 -22.95 -26.28
N HIS A 131 -5.34 -24.17 -25.78
CA HIS A 131 -6.67 -24.64 -25.39
C HIS A 131 -7.26 -23.88 -24.18
N CYS A 132 -6.46 -23.09 -23.46
CA CYS A 132 -6.91 -22.31 -22.30
C CYS A 132 -7.42 -20.90 -22.63
N ASN A 133 -7.60 -20.59 -23.92
CA ASN A 133 -8.04 -19.27 -24.41
C ASN A 133 -9.56 -19.10 -24.45
N SER A 134 -10.34 -19.90 -23.70
CA SER A 134 -11.79 -19.70 -23.67
C SER A 134 -12.13 -18.35 -23.04
N LYS A 135 -13.17 -17.70 -23.56
CA LYS A 135 -13.73 -16.48 -22.96
C LYS A 135 -14.74 -16.79 -21.84
N GLY A 136 -15.03 -18.07 -21.59
CA GLY A 136 -16.10 -18.51 -20.71
C GLY A 136 -17.48 -18.14 -21.27
N GLY A 137 -18.47 -18.05 -20.39
CA GLY A 137 -19.83 -17.68 -20.75
C GLY A 137 -20.84 -17.98 -19.64
N PRO A 138 -22.09 -17.50 -19.78
CA PRO A 138 -23.17 -17.76 -18.82
C PRO A 138 -23.75 -19.18 -18.92
N LEU A 139 -23.44 -19.92 -19.99
CA LEU A 139 -23.99 -21.24 -20.29
C LEU A 139 -22.86 -22.22 -20.57
N GLY A 140 -23.06 -23.48 -20.18
CA GLY A 140 -22.10 -24.55 -20.42
C GLY A 140 -21.09 -24.73 -19.30
N ARG A 141 -20.15 -25.66 -19.51
CA ARG A 141 -19.12 -26.05 -18.55
C ARG A 141 -17.79 -25.42 -18.91
N HIS A 142 -17.21 -24.68 -17.98
CA HIS A 142 -15.93 -24.00 -18.13
C HIS A 142 -15.05 -24.28 -16.92
N TRP A 143 -13.87 -24.84 -17.15
CA TRP A 143 -12.80 -24.82 -16.17
C TRP A 143 -12.18 -23.43 -16.12
N VAL A 144 -11.83 -22.99 -14.92
CA VAL A 144 -11.16 -21.72 -14.68
C VAL A 144 -9.90 -22.03 -13.90
N LEU A 145 -8.75 -21.60 -14.42
CA LEU A 145 -7.43 -21.90 -13.88
C LEU A 145 -6.64 -20.61 -13.68
N ASP A 146 -6.15 -20.42 -12.47
CA ASP A 146 -4.97 -19.59 -12.20
C ASP A 146 -3.80 -20.53 -11.91
N PRO A 147 -2.80 -20.60 -12.81
CA PRO A 147 -1.71 -21.54 -12.66
C PRO A 147 -0.79 -21.20 -11.48
N VAL A 148 -0.56 -19.91 -11.20
CA VAL A 148 0.24 -19.42 -10.07
C VAL A 148 -0.31 -18.06 -9.62
N ASP A 149 -1.34 -18.07 -8.77
CA ASP A 149 -1.86 -16.82 -8.22
C ASP A 149 -0.85 -16.25 -7.22
N GLY A 150 -0.46 -14.98 -7.43
CA GLY A 150 0.56 -14.29 -6.64
C GLY A 150 1.99 -14.58 -7.10
N THR A 151 2.27 -14.48 -8.40
CA THR A 151 3.58 -14.71 -9.02
C THR A 151 4.74 -13.94 -8.35
N LEU A 152 4.49 -12.73 -7.84
CA LEU A 152 5.51 -11.99 -7.07
C LEU A 152 5.86 -12.69 -5.76
N GLY A 153 4.85 -13.21 -5.04
CA GLY A 153 5.05 -14.04 -3.86
C GLY A 153 5.82 -15.31 -4.20
N PHE A 154 5.48 -15.94 -5.33
CA PHE A 154 6.20 -17.10 -5.84
C PHE A 154 7.70 -16.81 -6.07
N VAL A 155 8.04 -15.74 -6.81
CA VAL A 155 9.44 -15.37 -7.10
C VAL A 155 10.24 -15.03 -5.84
N ARG A 156 9.59 -14.52 -4.78
CA ARG A 156 10.23 -14.17 -3.50
C ARG A 156 10.44 -15.33 -2.54
N GLY A 157 9.89 -16.52 -2.84
CA GLY A 157 9.83 -17.61 -1.87
C GLY A 157 8.73 -17.45 -0.81
N ASP A 158 7.80 -16.51 -1.01
CA ASP A 158 6.65 -16.27 -0.16
C ASP A 158 5.46 -17.20 -0.53
N GLN A 159 4.26 -16.85 -0.06
CA GLN A 159 3.01 -17.57 -0.33
C GLN A 159 2.51 -17.35 -1.77
N TYR A 160 1.97 -18.41 -2.37
CA TYR A 160 1.28 -18.41 -3.67
C TYR A 160 0.27 -19.56 -3.68
N ALA A 161 -0.58 -19.63 -4.71
CA ALA A 161 -1.56 -20.68 -4.85
C ALA A 161 -1.73 -21.16 -6.30
N VAL A 162 -2.17 -22.40 -6.46
CA VAL A 162 -2.66 -22.95 -7.73
C VAL A 162 -4.18 -23.11 -7.60
N ALA A 163 -4.95 -22.39 -8.40
CA ALA A 163 -6.41 -22.34 -8.24
C ALA A 163 -7.12 -22.95 -9.46
N LEU A 164 -7.95 -23.96 -9.22
CA LEU A 164 -8.74 -24.62 -10.25
C LEU A 164 -10.21 -24.68 -9.83
N ALA A 165 -11.11 -24.23 -10.71
CA ALA A 165 -12.54 -24.28 -10.49
C ALA A 165 -13.28 -24.81 -11.71
N LEU A 166 -14.45 -25.43 -11.49
CA LEU A 166 -15.41 -25.75 -12.54
C LEU A 166 -16.63 -24.85 -12.40
N ILE A 167 -16.99 -24.17 -13.48
CA ILE A 167 -18.23 -23.40 -13.62
C ILE A 167 -19.18 -24.20 -14.52
N ASP A 168 -20.42 -24.37 -14.11
CA ASP A 168 -21.49 -24.97 -14.90
C ASP A 168 -22.69 -24.00 -14.93
N ASN A 169 -23.04 -23.50 -16.12
CA ASN A 169 -24.09 -22.50 -16.34
C ASN A 169 -23.97 -21.25 -15.45
N GLY A 170 -22.76 -20.68 -15.40
CA GLY A 170 -22.47 -19.45 -14.66
C GLY A 170 -22.31 -19.64 -13.15
N GLU A 171 -22.47 -20.85 -12.62
CA GLU A 171 -22.27 -21.15 -11.20
C GLU A 171 -20.99 -21.94 -10.96
N VAL A 172 -20.20 -21.56 -9.95
CA VAL A 172 -19.03 -22.35 -9.53
C VAL A 172 -19.52 -23.60 -8.80
N VAL A 173 -19.24 -24.79 -9.34
CA VAL A 173 -19.72 -26.08 -8.83
C VAL A 173 -18.62 -26.93 -8.17
N VAL A 174 -17.36 -26.75 -8.56
CA VAL A 174 -16.18 -27.38 -7.95
C VAL A 174 -15.11 -26.30 -7.73
N GLY A 175 -14.43 -26.35 -6.58
CA GLY A 175 -13.31 -25.47 -6.27
C GLY A 175 -12.19 -26.27 -5.62
N VAL A 176 -10.97 -26.11 -6.15
CA VAL A 176 -9.74 -26.71 -5.65
C VAL A 176 -8.66 -25.64 -5.57
N LEU A 177 -8.01 -25.52 -4.43
CA LEU A 177 -7.01 -24.51 -4.14
C LEU A 177 -5.79 -25.16 -3.51
N GLY A 178 -4.69 -25.24 -4.26
CA GLY A 178 -3.39 -25.68 -3.78
C GLY A 178 -2.60 -24.51 -3.20
N CYS A 179 -2.11 -24.63 -1.97
CA CYS A 179 -1.33 -23.61 -1.28
C CYS A 179 0.01 -24.22 -0.86
N PRO A 180 1.04 -24.21 -1.73
CA PRO A 180 2.25 -24.98 -1.48
C PRO A 180 3.10 -24.50 -0.32
N ASN A 181 2.97 -23.24 0.10
CA ASN A 181 3.72 -22.70 1.23
C ASN A 181 2.83 -22.44 2.46
N TYR A 182 1.55 -22.85 2.43
CA TYR A 182 0.58 -22.62 3.52
C TYR A 182 0.30 -23.89 4.34
N HIS A 183 0.36 -23.78 5.67
CA HIS A 183 0.29 -24.95 6.55
C HIS A 183 -1.14 -25.39 6.88
N VAL A 184 -1.30 -26.67 7.22
CA VAL A 184 -2.53 -27.22 7.80
C VAL A 184 -2.54 -26.98 9.31
N LYS A 185 -3.64 -26.45 9.84
CA LYS A 185 -3.83 -26.26 11.29
C LYS A 185 -3.81 -27.59 12.04
N ARG A 186 -2.96 -27.72 13.07
CA ARG A 186 -2.96 -28.90 13.97
C ARG A 186 -3.98 -28.73 15.09
N ASP A 187 -4.80 -29.75 15.31
CA ASP A 187 -5.75 -29.79 16.42
C ASP A 187 -5.02 -29.76 17.77
N ARG A 188 -5.23 -28.70 18.57
CA ARG A 188 -4.66 -28.56 19.92
C ARG A 188 -5.28 -29.51 20.96
N HIS A 189 -6.22 -30.38 20.59
CA HIS A 189 -7.04 -31.16 21.53
C HIS A 189 -6.47 -32.51 21.99
N ASN A 190 -5.37 -33.04 21.42
CA ASN A 190 -4.82 -34.35 21.84
C ASN A 190 -3.68 -34.29 22.87
N LYS A 191 -3.35 -33.13 23.45
CA LYS A 191 -2.29 -33.03 24.49
C LYS A 191 -2.77 -33.26 25.93
N GLN A 192 -4.06 -33.40 26.20
CA GLN A 192 -4.59 -33.51 27.56
C GLN A 192 -4.83 -34.94 28.08
N GLN A 193 -4.64 -35.99 27.28
CA GLN A 193 -4.86 -37.38 27.73
C GLN A 193 -3.59 -38.20 28.02
N GLN A 194 -2.39 -37.60 27.95
CA GLN A 194 -1.14 -38.34 28.12
C GLN A 194 -0.12 -37.67 29.06
N ASN A 195 -0.61 -37.05 30.14
CA ASN A 195 0.22 -36.53 31.23
C ASN A 195 -0.13 -37.18 32.58
N HIS A 196 -0.22 -38.51 32.60
CA HIS A 196 0.06 -39.28 33.79
C HIS A 196 1.02 -40.41 33.43
N ILE A 197 2.32 -40.11 33.61
CA ILE A 197 3.41 -40.97 34.12
C ILE A 197 4.75 -40.46 33.53
N SER A 198 5.52 -39.83 34.43
CA SER A 198 6.99 -39.70 34.50
C SER A 198 7.82 -39.34 33.25
N SER A 199 8.49 -38.19 33.38
CA SER A 199 9.93 -37.91 33.15
C SER A 199 10.65 -38.52 31.94
N GLU A 200 11.29 -37.61 31.20
CA GLU A 200 12.25 -37.80 30.09
C GLU A 200 11.63 -38.29 28.78
N VAL A 201 11.79 -37.47 27.72
CA VAL A 201 12.06 -37.84 26.31
C VAL A 201 11.70 -36.69 25.36
N SER A 202 12.66 -36.42 24.48
CA SER A 202 12.63 -35.72 23.18
C SER A 202 12.15 -34.27 23.07
N VAL A 203 13.12 -33.39 22.77
CA VAL A 203 12.91 -32.24 21.89
C VAL A 203 12.19 -32.76 20.62
N PRO A 204 11.04 -32.20 20.21
CA PRO A 204 10.46 -32.59 18.93
C PRO A 204 11.42 -32.17 17.83
N SER A 205 11.91 -33.11 17.05
CA SER A 205 12.73 -32.83 15.87
C SER A 205 11.98 -31.94 14.89
N ALA A 206 12.72 -31.05 14.22
CA ALA A 206 12.22 -30.11 13.23
C ALA A 206 11.77 -30.79 11.91
N ASP A 207 11.65 -32.12 11.86
CA ASP A 207 11.60 -32.90 10.61
C ASP A 207 10.19 -33.21 10.06
N LEU A 208 9.11 -32.61 10.58
CA LEU A 208 7.75 -32.84 10.05
C LEU A 208 6.85 -31.60 10.11
N LEU A 209 7.31 -30.44 9.63
CA LEU A 209 6.38 -29.44 9.10
C LEU A 209 6.01 -29.92 7.68
N GLU A 210 4.81 -30.46 7.50
CA GLU A 210 4.28 -30.74 6.16
C GLU A 210 4.02 -29.38 5.48
N GLU A 211 4.95 -28.96 4.61
CA GLU A 211 5.02 -27.64 3.97
C GLU A 211 3.99 -27.46 2.83
N GLY A 212 2.71 -27.22 3.16
CA GLY A 212 1.70 -26.92 2.16
C GLY A 212 0.45 -27.79 2.21
N CYS A 213 -0.63 -27.33 1.59
CA CYS A 213 -1.92 -28.02 1.59
C CYS A 213 -2.72 -27.84 0.30
N VAL A 214 -3.64 -28.76 0.01
CA VAL A 214 -4.68 -28.62 -1.02
C VAL A 214 -6.05 -28.61 -0.35
N MET A 215 -6.83 -27.57 -0.63
CA MET A 215 -8.21 -27.44 -0.20
C MET A 215 -9.16 -27.70 -1.34
N TYR A 216 -10.31 -28.28 -1.06
CA TYR A 216 -11.31 -28.54 -2.09
C TYR A 216 -12.72 -28.64 -1.53
N THR A 217 -13.68 -28.40 -2.41
CA THR A 217 -15.10 -28.58 -2.11
C THR A 217 -15.92 -28.80 -3.39
N LYS A 218 -17.18 -29.16 -3.19
CA LYS A 218 -18.22 -29.23 -4.20
C LYS A 218 -19.42 -28.42 -3.71
N LYS A 219 -20.07 -27.69 -4.62
CA LYS A 219 -21.23 -26.86 -4.28
C LYS A 219 -22.36 -27.69 -3.68
N GLY A 220 -22.94 -27.17 -2.60
CA GLY A 220 -24.13 -27.72 -1.94
C GLY A 220 -23.85 -28.86 -0.97
N THR A 221 -22.59 -29.17 -0.66
CA THR A 221 -22.25 -30.16 0.37
C THR A 221 -22.35 -29.59 1.78
N GLY A 222 -22.14 -28.28 1.94
CA GLY A 222 -21.89 -27.63 3.23
C GLY A 222 -20.56 -28.05 3.86
N GLU A 223 -19.64 -28.58 3.05
CA GLU A 223 -18.38 -29.16 3.52
C GLU A 223 -17.21 -28.78 2.62
N ALA A 224 -16.17 -28.18 3.20
CA ALA A 224 -14.87 -27.99 2.58
C ALA A 224 -13.81 -28.85 3.29
N TRP A 225 -12.81 -29.30 2.54
CA TRP A 225 -11.80 -30.25 3.01
C TRP A 225 -10.40 -29.73 2.73
N VAL A 226 -9.42 -30.11 3.57
CA VAL A 226 -8.00 -29.84 3.39
C VAL A 226 -7.17 -31.11 3.53
N GLN A 227 -6.14 -31.25 2.69
CA GLN A 227 -5.16 -32.33 2.75
C GLN A 227 -3.74 -31.73 2.67
N PRO A 228 -2.75 -32.30 3.38
CA PRO A 228 -1.35 -31.92 3.20
C PRO A 228 -0.86 -32.32 1.80
N ILE A 229 0.09 -31.57 1.25
CA ILE A 229 0.72 -31.94 -0.03
C ILE A 229 1.56 -33.22 0.15
N VAL A 230 1.58 -34.07 -0.88
CA VAL A 230 2.29 -35.34 -0.84
C VAL A 230 3.75 -35.14 -1.27
N TYR A 231 4.70 -35.26 -0.33
CA TYR A 231 6.15 -35.14 -0.61
C TYR A 231 6.83 -36.48 -0.98
N GLY A 232 7.98 -36.35 -1.64
CA GLY A 232 8.94 -37.44 -1.87
C GLY A 232 8.38 -38.54 -2.76
N ASP A 233 8.62 -39.81 -2.45
CA ASP A 233 8.14 -40.94 -3.27
C ASP A 233 6.76 -41.47 -2.82
N ARG A 234 6.05 -40.73 -1.96
CA ARG A 234 4.75 -41.18 -1.43
C ARG A 234 3.69 -41.13 -2.52
N LYS A 235 2.97 -42.23 -2.76
CA LYS A 235 1.82 -42.26 -3.67
C LYS A 235 0.64 -41.49 -3.07
N TYR A 236 -0.08 -40.77 -3.90
CA TYR A 236 -1.31 -40.10 -3.49
C TYR A 236 -2.44 -41.14 -3.33
N GLU A 237 -3.02 -41.19 -2.14
CA GLU A 237 -4.15 -42.06 -1.82
C GLU A 237 -5.46 -41.27 -1.82
N TRP A 238 -6.51 -41.83 -2.43
CA TRP A 238 -7.84 -41.22 -2.47
C TRP A 238 -8.92 -42.26 -2.13
N PRO A 239 -9.93 -41.91 -1.33
CA PRO A 239 -10.02 -40.71 -0.48
C PRO A 239 -9.25 -40.93 0.84
N ASN A 240 -8.26 -40.12 1.19
CA ASN A 240 -7.59 -40.26 2.51
C ASN A 240 -7.00 -38.95 3.07
N PHE A 241 -6.72 -38.95 4.38
CA PHE A 241 -6.21 -37.86 5.25
C PHE A 241 -6.88 -36.47 5.15
N ALA A 242 -8.03 -36.36 4.47
CA ALA A 242 -8.79 -35.12 4.40
C ALA A 242 -9.37 -34.74 5.76
N LYS A 243 -9.09 -33.50 6.20
CA LYS A 243 -9.76 -32.89 7.35
C LYS A 243 -10.79 -31.91 6.86
N GLN A 244 -11.98 -31.95 7.46
CA GLN A 244 -12.97 -30.92 7.21
C GLN A 244 -12.46 -29.58 7.76
N VAL A 245 -12.54 -28.52 6.97
CA VAL A 245 -12.25 -27.15 7.41
C VAL A 245 -13.56 -26.41 7.63
N ARG A 246 -13.54 -25.50 8.60
CA ARG A 246 -14.67 -24.62 8.91
C ARG A 246 -14.13 -23.24 9.24
N VAL A 247 -14.86 -22.23 8.79
CA VAL A 247 -14.56 -20.84 9.16
C VAL A 247 -14.58 -20.67 10.68
N SER A 248 -13.84 -19.67 11.15
CA SER A 248 -13.74 -19.36 12.59
C SER A 248 -15.12 -19.03 13.18
N PRO A 249 -15.41 -19.48 14.42
CA PRO A 249 -16.66 -19.16 15.11
C PRO A 249 -16.64 -17.75 15.76
N ILE A 250 -15.57 -16.96 15.59
CA ILE A 250 -15.46 -15.63 16.16
C ILE A 250 -16.51 -14.70 15.56
N ASP A 251 -17.36 -14.14 16.41
CA ASP A 251 -18.45 -13.22 16.06
C ASP A 251 -18.24 -11.79 16.58
N ASP A 252 -17.34 -11.59 17.55
CA ASP A 252 -16.93 -10.27 18.03
C ASP A 252 -15.88 -9.65 17.08
N PRO A 253 -16.19 -8.50 16.43
CA PRO A 253 -15.25 -7.80 15.57
C PRO A 253 -13.92 -7.44 16.27
N ALA A 254 -13.93 -7.17 17.58
CA ALA A 254 -12.71 -6.84 18.30
C ALA A 254 -11.70 -8.01 18.33
N LEU A 255 -12.19 -9.25 18.25
CA LEU A 255 -11.38 -10.47 18.24
C LEU A 255 -11.12 -11.00 16.83
N ALA A 256 -11.75 -10.40 15.81
CA ALA A 256 -11.61 -10.82 14.43
C ALA A 256 -10.30 -10.31 13.81
N THR A 257 -9.62 -11.21 13.11
CA THR A 257 -8.44 -10.97 12.29
C THR A 257 -8.89 -10.82 10.84
N PHE A 258 -8.43 -9.79 10.15
CA PHE A 258 -8.70 -9.64 8.71
C PHE A 258 -7.46 -9.95 7.86
N CYS A 259 -7.69 -10.56 6.71
CA CYS A 259 -6.72 -10.74 5.66
C CYS A 259 -6.57 -9.45 4.85
N GLU A 260 -5.33 -9.02 4.69
CA GLU A 260 -4.95 -7.90 3.81
C GLU A 260 -3.98 -8.43 2.74
N PRO A 261 -4.14 -8.09 1.45
CA PRO A 261 -3.12 -8.38 0.45
C PRO A 261 -1.76 -7.83 0.88
N VAL A 262 -0.66 -8.49 0.52
CA VAL A 262 0.68 -7.95 0.81
C VAL A 262 1.01 -6.80 -0.15
N GLU A 263 0.60 -6.94 -1.42
CA GLU A 263 0.83 -5.92 -2.45
C GLU A 263 -0.16 -4.75 -2.36
N ARG A 264 0.38 -3.58 -2.03
CA ARG A 264 -0.33 -2.30 -1.96
C ARG A 264 -0.84 -1.83 -3.34
N ALA A 265 -0.31 -2.37 -4.44
CA ALA A 265 -0.84 -2.14 -5.79
C ALA A 265 -2.22 -2.78 -5.99
N ASN A 266 -2.49 -3.89 -5.30
CA ASN A 266 -3.70 -4.70 -5.49
C ASN A 266 -4.81 -4.36 -4.48
N SER A 267 -4.53 -3.53 -3.46
CA SER A 267 -5.57 -3.02 -2.55
C SER A 267 -5.16 -1.71 -1.85
N ASN A 268 -6.15 -0.89 -1.48
CA ASN A 268 -5.90 0.32 -0.69
C ASN A 268 -5.84 -0.03 0.80
N HIS A 269 -4.62 -0.28 1.31
CA HIS A 269 -4.38 -0.70 2.70
C HIS A 269 -4.84 0.35 3.73
N SER A 270 -4.89 1.62 3.33
CA SER A 270 -5.33 2.70 4.20
C SER A 270 -6.85 2.74 4.35
N TYR A 271 -7.57 2.50 3.24
CA TYR A 271 -9.02 2.35 3.25
C TYR A 271 -9.43 1.09 4.02
N THR A 272 -8.75 -0.04 3.82
CA THR A 272 -9.01 -1.28 4.59
C THR A 272 -8.70 -1.10 6.07
N ALA A 273 -7.61 -0.41 6.43
CA ALA A 273 -7.27 -0.13 7.84
C ALA A 273 -8.25 0.85 8.51
N GLY A 274 -8.68 1.90 7.79
CA GLY A 274 -9.70 2.85 8.25
C GLY A 274 -11.06 2.16 8.44
N LEU A 275 -11.46 1.33 7.47
CA LEU A 275 -12.66 0.52 7.54
C LEU A 275 -12.60 -0.46 8.72
N ALA A 276 -11.52 -1.24 8.83
CA ALA A 276 -11.27 -2.16 9.93
C ALA A 276 -11.41 -1.48 11.30
N SER A 277 -10.78 -0.30 11.46
CA SER A 277 -10.88 0.49 12.68
C SER A 277 -12.31 0.92 12.99
N SER A 278 -13.04 1.38 11.96
CA SER A 278 -14.43 1.86 12.07
C SER A 278 -15.44 0.77 12.44
N VAL A 279 -15.24 -0.46 11.96
CA VAL A 279 -16.12 -1.60 12.25
C VAL A 279 -15.73 -2.35 13.54
N GLY A 280 -14.72 -1.86 14.26
CA GLY A 280 -14.33 -2.42 15.56
C GLY A 280 -13.25 -3.50 15.50
N LEU A 281 -12.59 -3.74 14.36
CA LEU A 281 -11.46 -4.68 14.30
C LEU A 281 -10.28 -4.10 15.10
N ARG A 282 -9.67 -4.94 15.95
CA ARG A 282 -8.55 -4.55 16.80
C ARG A 282 -7.30 -5.42 16.62
N ASN A 283 -7.44 -6.60 16.01
CA ASN A 283 -6.30 -7.45 15.73
C ASN A 283 -5.45 -6.92 14.57
N LYS A 284 -4.16 -7.25 14.61
CA LYS A 284 -3.24 -6.99 13.48
C LYS A 284 -3.70 -7.78 12.25
N PRO A 285 -3.72 -7.18 11.04
CA PRO A 285 -4.07 -7.92 9.83
C PRO A 285 -3.12 -9.09 9.56
N LEU A 286 -3.69 -10.19 9.08
CA LEU A 286 -2.95 -11.29 8.51
C LEU A 286 -2.62 -10.96 7.05
N ARG A 287 -1.37 -10.60 6.78
CA ARG A 287 -0.93 -10.25 5.43
C ARG A 287 -0.51 -11.49 4.66
N VAL A 288 -1.24 -11.80 3.59
CA VAL A 288 -0.96 -12.96 2.75
C VAL A 288 -1.14 -12.61 1.27
N TYR A 289 -0.17 -13.01 0.45
CA TYR A 289 -0.30 -12.98 -1.01
C TYR A 289 -1.40 -13.95 -1.47
N SER A 290 -1.83 -13.82 -2.72
CA SER A 290 -2.58 -14.88 -3.41
C SER A 290 -3.95 -15.26 -2.78
N MET A 291 -4.62 -16.25 -3.35
CA MET A 291 -5.85 -16.89 -2.92
C MET A 291 -5.64 -17.69 -1.63
N VAL A 292 -4.41 -17.79 -1.12
CA VAL A 292 -4.11 -18.26 0.24
C VAL A 292 -4.91 -17.49 1.30
N LYS A 293 -5.35 -16.25 1.02
CA LYS A 293 -6.32 -15.52 1.85
C LYS A 293 -7.64 -16.29 2.02
N TYR A 294 -8.20 -16.86 0.96
CA TYR A 294 -9.40 -17.72 1.06
C TYR A 294 -9.13 -18.98 1.88
N ALA A 295 -7.95 -19.58 1.72
CA ALA A 295 -7.52 -20.72 2.53
C ALA A 295 -7.45 -20.37 4.02
N ALA A 296 -6.91 -19.20 4.37
CA ALA A 296 -6.86 -18.70 5.74
C ALA A 296 -8.26 -18.48 6.34
N ILE A 297 -9.20 -17.94 5.56
CA ILE A 297 -10.60 -17.81 5.99
C ILE A 297 -11.24 -19.20 6.20
N ALA A 298 -11.08 -20.10 5.24
CA ALA A 298 -11.70 -21.43 5.27
C ALA A 298 -11.19 -22.31 6.44
N GLN A 299 -9.91 -22.19 6.83
CA GLN A 299 -9.34 -22.85 8.01
C GLN A 299 -9.62 -22.11 9.34
N GLY A 300 -10.25 -20.93 9.30
CA GLY A 300 -10.50 -20.10 10.47
C GLY A 300 -9.22 -19.52 11.09
N ASP A 301 -8.23 -19.18 10.27
CA ASP A 301 -7.02 -18.44 10.68
C ASP A 301 -7.23 -16.91 10.57
N ALA A 302 -8.26 -16.50 9.83
CA ALA A 302 -8.80 -15.16 9.79
C ALA A 302 -10.32 -15.19 9.57
N GLU A 303 -11.00 -14.10 9.92
CA GLU A 303 -12.45 -13.97 9.86
C GLU A 303 -12.90 -13.14 8.64
N ILE A 304 -12.09 -12.18 8.18
CA ILE A 304 -12.53 -11.20 7.19
C ILE A 304 -11.52 -11.10 6.05
N PHE A 305 -11.97 -11.05 4.79
CA PHE A 305 -11.10 -10.74 3.65
C PHE A 305 -11.72 -9.63 2.81
N MET A 306 -11.10 -8.44 2.85
CA MET A 306 -11.57 -7.28 2.09
C MET A 306 -10.72 -7.08 0.84
N LYS A 307 -11.37 -7.09 -0.34
CA LYS A 307 -10.77 -6.69 -1.61
C LYS A 307 -11.71 -5.70 -2.28
N PHE A 308 -11.19 -4.52 -2.61
CA PHE A 308 -11.97 -3.47 -3.28
C PHE A 308 -11.37 -3.24 -4.66
N ALA A 309 -12.15 -3.54 -5.70
CA ALA A 309 -11.72 -3.26 -7.07
C ALA A 309 -11.57 -1.74 -7.27
N ARG A 310 -10.51 -1.34 -7.96
CA ARG A 310 -10.31 0.05 -8.38
C ARG A 310 -11.38 0.44 -9.41
N ALA A 311 -11.79 1.70 -9.41
CA ALA A 311 -12.75 2.21 -10.39
C ALA A 311 -12.20 1.98 -11.82
N GLY A 312 -12.99 1.32 -12.67
CA GLY A 312 -12.61 0.96 -14.04
C GLY A 312 -11.84 -0.35 -14.20
N TYR A 313 -11.36 -0.97 -13.12
CA TYR A 313 -10.73 -2.29 -13.14
C TYR A 313 -11.78 -3.39 -12.95
N LYS A 314 -11.70 -4.44 -13.77
CA LYS A 314 -12.53 -5.64 -13.64
C LYS A 314 -11.66 -6.78 -13.15
N GLU A 315 -11.97 -7.30 -11.96
CA GLU A 315 -11.30 -8.47 -11.42
C GLU A 315 -11.45 -9.67 -12.34
N LYS A 316 -10.46 -10.55 -12.29
CA LYS A 316 -10.46 -11.78 -13.05
C LYS A 316 -11.21 -12.87 -12.28
N ILE A 317 -11.86 -13.76 -13.03
CA ILE A 317 -12.65 -14.84 -12.42
C ILE A 317 -11.76 -15.91 -11.78
N TRP A 318 -10.54 -16.08 -12.29
CA TRP A 318 -9.59 -17.08 -11.82
C TRP A 318 -9.02 -16.77 -10.43
N ASP A 319 -8.85 -15.48 -10.08
CA ASP A 319 -8.44 -15.02 -8.74
C ASP A 319 -9.45 -15.34 -7.60
N HIS A 320 -10.66 -15.79 -7.94
CA HIS A 320 -11.79 -15.82 -7.00
C HIS A 320 -12.61 -17.10 -7.00
N ALA A 321 -12.81 -17.75 -8.15
CA ALA A 321 -13.80 -18.82 -8.30
C ALA A 321 -13.60 -19.96 -7.28
N ALA A 322 -12.40 -20.55 -7.22
CA ALA A 322 -12.12 -21.69 -6.34
C ALA A 322 -12.25 -21.32 -4.85
N GLY A 323 -11.60 -20.23 -4.45
CA GLY A 323 -11.55 -19.77 -3.05
C GLY A 323 -12.91 -19.33 -2.52
N ALA A 324 -13.72 -18.66 -3.35
CA ALA A 324 -15.06 -18.24 -2.98
C ALA A 324 -15.97 -19.43 -2.66
N LEU A 325 -15.95 -20.48 -3.48
CA LEU A 325 -16.74 -21.68 -3.22
C LEU A 325 -16.23 -22.42 -1.98
N ILE A 326 -14.91 -22.55 -1.81
CA ILE A 326 -14.31 -23.17 -0.61
C ILE A 326 -14.74 -22.46 0.67
N VAL A 327 -14.71 -21.13 0.71
CA VAL A 327 -15.15 -20.36 1.88
C VAL A 327 -16.65 -20.54 2.13
N GLN A 328 -17.47 -20.53 1.07
CA GLN A 328 -18.92 -20.71 1.18
C GLN A 328 -19.26 -22.08 1.80
N GLU A 329 -18.68 -23.16 1.28
CA GLU A 329 -18.93 -24.52 1.76
C GLU A 329 -18.24 -24.80 3.12
N ALA A 330 -17.23 -24.00 3.52
CA ALA A 330 -16.68 -24.01 4.88
C ALA A 330 -17.57 -23.30 5.92
N GLY A 331 -18.71 -22.75 5.51
CA GLY A 331 -19.66 -22.03 6.37
C GLY A 331 -19.50 -20.51 6.38
N GLY A 332 -18.69 -19.95 5.47
CA GLY A 332 -18.54 -18.51 5.28
C GLY A 332 -19.66 -17.90 4.44
N VAL A 333 -19.83 -16.58 4.55
CA VAL A 333 -20.83 -15.82 3.78
C VAL A 333 -20.14 -14.93 2.75
N LYS A 334 -20.71 -14.88 1.55
CA LYS A 334 -20.32 -13.97 0.46
C LYS A 334 -21.48 -12.99 0.22
N ASP A 335 -21.18 -11.69 0.19
CA ASP A 335 -22.19 -10.68 -0.19
C ASP A 335 -22.43 -10.72 -1.72
N SER A 336 -23.70 -10.70 -2.12
CA SER A 336 -24.18 -10.89 -3.50
C SER A 336 -24.41 -9.59 -4.27
N ASP A 337 -24.52 -8.45 -3.60
CA ASP A 337 -24.89 -7.17 -4.24
C ASP A 337 -23.69 -6.40 -4.81
N ARG A 338 -22.48 -6.82 -4.47
CA ARG A 338 -21.23 -6.38 -5.08
C ARG A 338 -20.34 -7.59 -5.18
N ILE A 339 -20.07 -8.08 -6.39
CA ILE A 339 -18.98 -9.01 -6.60
C ILE A 339 -17.76 -8.32 -5.98
N LEU A 340 -17.19 -8.89 -4.89
CA LEU A 340 -15.95 -8.49 -4.18
C LEU A 340 -16.12 -7.70 -2.87
N SER A 341 -16.77 -8.27 -1.85
CA SER A 341 -16.48 -7.96 -0.44
C SER A 341 -16.76 -9.22 0.38
N TYR A 342 -15.75 -9.84 0.98
CA TYR A 342 -15.94 -11.02 1.83
C TYR A 342 -15.87 -10.60 3.30
N CYS A 343 -17.03 -10.60 3.95
CA CYS A 343 -17.13 -10.39 5.39
C CYS A 343 -17.80 -11.65 5.96
N VAL A 344 -17.04 -12.49 6.66
CA VAL A 344 -17.60 -13.65 7.35
C VAL A 344 -17.71 -13.29 8.82
N LEU A 345 -18.93 -13.08 9.29
CA LEU A 345 -19.27 -13.18 10.71
C LEU A 345 -20.34 -14.27 10.87
N PRO A 346 -20.19 -15.22 11.81
CA PRO A 346 -21.20 -16.23 12.06
C PRO A 346 -22.53 -15.61 12.51
N GLY A 347 -23.65 -16.21 12.11
CA GLY A 347 -24.98 -15.89 12.65
C GLY A 347 -25.85 -14.93 11.84
N GLY A 348 -25.57 -14.70 10.55
CA GLY A 348 -26.47 -13.95 9.66
C GLY A 348 -26.58 -12.45 9.96
N LYS A 349 -25.65 -11.90 10.74
CA LYS A 349 -25.55 -10.44 10.96
C LYS A 349 -24.65 -9.84 9.89
N HIS A 350 -25.27 -9.26 8.87
CA HIS A 350 -24.57 -8.43 7.89
C HIS A 350 -24.04 -7.16 8.59
N VAL A 351 -22.72 -6.94 8.60
CA VAL A 351 -22.12 -5.67 9.06
C VAL A 351 -22.23 -4.57 8.00
N PHE A 352 -22.53 -4.95 6.76
CA PHE A 352 -22.80 -4.01 5.68
C PHE A 352 -24.29 -3.96 5.33
N SER A 353 -24.94 -2.86 5.69
CA SER A 353 -26.10 -2.33 4.99
C SER A 353 -25.97 -0.80 5.00
N SER A 354 -25.42 -0.23 3.93
CA SER A 354 -25.57 1.20 3.67
C SER A 354 -26.56 1.39 2.54
N HIS A 355 -27.78 1.80 2.92
CA HIS A 355 -28.75 2.37 2.00
C HIS A 355 -28.21 3.69 1.46
N THR A 356 -27.55 3.64 0.29
CA THR A 356 -27.39 4.80 -0.57
C THR A 356 -27.64 4.37 -2.02
N ASN A 357 -28.87 4.65 -2.48
CA ASN A 357 -29.24 4.62 -3.89
C ASN A 357 -28.38 5.64 -4.65
N LEU A 358 -27.49 5.17 -5.50
CA LEU A 358 -26.85 5.97 -6.55
C LEU A 358 -26.93 5.20 -7.87
N ASN A 359 -27.99 5.52 -8.59
CA ASN A 359 -28.27 5.37 -10.02
C ASN A 359 -27.57 4.25 -10.82
N ARG A 360 -28.42 3.26 -11.11
CA ARG A 360 -28.60 2.46 -12.32
C ARG A 360 -28.34 3.22 -13.65
N ALA A 361 -27.26 2.87 -14.33
CA ALA A 361 -27.05 2.89 -15.80
C ALA A 361 -25.61 2.35 -16.02
N SER A 362 -25.29 1.28 -16.75
CA SER A 362 -25.91 0.66 -17.92
C SER A 362 -25.40 -0.78 -18.02
N TYR A 363 -26.29 -1.76 -18.05
CA TYR A 363 -26.34 -2.87 -19.03
C TYR A 363 -27.70 -3.53 -18.87
N THR A 364 -28.27 -3.89 -20.02
CA THR A 364 -29.67 -4.11 -20.34
C THR A 364 -30.31 -5.35 -19.71
N ASP A 365 -31.63 -5.26 -19.54
CA ASP A 365 -32.56 -6.25 -19.00
C ASP A 365 -32.36 -7.70 -19.47
N SER A 366 -32.43 -8.62 -18.54
CA SER A 366 -33.50 -9.62 -18.42
C SER A 366 -33.10 -10.61 -17.33
N PHE A 367 -33.86 -10.68 -16.23
CA PHE A 367 -34.14 -11.89 -15.46
C PHE A 367 -34.90 -11.50 -14.19
N LEU A 368 -36.22 -11.63 -14.27
CA LEU A 368 -37.12 -11.87 -13.16
C LEU A 368 -37.72 -13.25 -13.42
N PRO A 369 -37.79 -14.12 -12.40
CA PRO A 369 -39.07 -14.73 -12.15
C PRO A 369 -39.49 -14.60 -10.68
N SER A 370 -40.67 -14.01 -10.52
CA SER A 370 -41.74 -14.37 -9.58
C SER A 370 -41.38 -15.22 -8.36
N LEU A 371 -41.56 -14.63 -7.17
CA LEU A 371 -42.28 -15.26 -6.07
C LEU A 371 -42.96 -14.17 -5.22
N GLN A 372 -44.27 -14.02 -5.43
CA GLN A 372 -45.19 -13.30 -4.57
C GLN A 372 -45.53 -14.19 -3.35
N ASN A 373 -45.44 -13.63 -2.14
CA ASN A 373 -46.51 -13.52 -1.14
C ASN A 373 -46.03 -13.58 0.32
N LYS A 374 -46.44 -12.54 1.07
CA LYS A 374 -46.84 -12.51 2.51
C LYS A 374 -45.72 -12.83 3.52
N SER A 375 -45.52 -12.11 4.63
CA SER A 375 -46.43 -11.26 5.42
C SER A 375 -45.62 -10.29 6.29
N LEU A 376 -46.24 -9.14 6.56
CA LEU A 376 -45.89 -8.22 7.63
C LEU A 376 -46.05 -8.91 9.00
N PHE A 377 -45.03 -8.82 9.86
CA PHE A 377 -45.24 -8.85 11.31
C PHE A 377 -44.35 -7.81 11.99
N HIS A 378 -45.00 -6.72 12.42
CA HIS A 378 -44.55 -5.89 13.54
C HIS A 378 -44.57 -6.72 14.82
N THR A 379 -43.52 -6.62 15.64
CA THR A 379 -43.67 -6.75 17.09
C THR A 379 -42.83 -5.70 17.81
N HIS A 380 -43.55 -4.84 18.54
CA HIS A 380 -43.00 -3.98 19.57
C HIS A 380 -42.48 -4.83 20.73
N LEU A 381 -41.30 -4.52 21.27
CA LEU A 381 -41.02 -4.83 22.68
C LEU A 381 -40.29 -3.66 23.35
N ARG A 382 -41.05 -2.96 24.20
CA ARG A 382 -40.54 -2.06 25.25
C ARG A 382 -39.93 -2.91 26.36
N LEU A 383 -38.79 -2.50 26.92
CA LEU A 383 -38.32 -2.98 28.23
C LEU A 383 -38.30 -1.82 29.25
N PRO A 384 -38.69 -2.08 30.51
CA PRO A 384 -39.04 -1.05 31.48
C PRO A 384 -37.83 -0.61 32.34
N LEU A 385 -37.84 0.66 32.73
CA LEU A 385 -37.06 1.21 33.84
C LEU A 385 -37.78 0.94 35.17
N THR A 386 -37.09 0.43 36.18
CA THR A 386 -37.25 0.86 37.58
C THR A 386 -36.07 0.37 38.46
N PRO A 387 -35.74 1.10 39.56
CA PRO A 387 -34.44 1.12 40.22
C PRO A 387 -34.46 0.44 41.62
N LEU A 388 -33.33 0.51 42.36
CA LEU A 388 -33.11 0.43 43.84
C LEU A 388 -31.91 -0.50 44.16
N ARG A 389 -31.05 -0.33 45.18
CA ARG A 389 -30.71 0.72 46.18
C ARG A 389 -29.44 0.21 46.93
N CYS A 390 -28.66 1.12 47.51
CA CYS A 390 -27.57 0.82 48.47
C CYS A 390 -28.01 0.04 49.72
N PRO A 391 -27.05 -0.51 50.50
CA PRO A 391 -26.78 0.10 51.81
C PRO A 391 -25.29 0.18 52.23
N THR A 392 -24.94 1.26 52.92
CA THR A 392 -23.86 1.41 53.93
C THR A 392 -24.48 1.21 55.35
N PRO A 393 -23.80 1.27 56.54
CA PRO A 393 -22.52 1.91 56.88
C PRO A 393 -21.66 1.28 58.05
N ALA A 394 -20.64 2.05 58.49
CA ALA A 394 -19.89 2.06 59.78
C ALA A 394 -18.55 1.26 59.83
N ARG A 395 -17.29 1.77 59.94
CA ARG A 395 -16.54 2.88 60.64
C ARG A 395 -15.84 2.39 61.97
N PRO A 396 -14.91 3.14 62.61
CA PRO A 396 -13.42 3.06 62.52
C PRO A 396 -12.67 2.95 63.88
N ILE A 397 -11.34 2.71 63.95
CA ILE A 397 -10.48 3.09 65.12
C ILE A 397 -9.01 3.43 64.74
N TYR A 398 -8.66 4.74 64.83
CA TYR A 398 -7.53 5.42 65.54
C TYR A 398 -6.18 4.71 65.80
N ALA A 399 -5.01 5.34 66.03
CA ALA A 399 -4.31 6.62 65.75
C ALA A 399 -3.16 6.75 66.79
N LYS A 400 -1.95 7.22 66.39
CA LYS A 400 -1.00 8.13 67.12
C LYS A 400 0.41 8.00 66.51
N LYS A 401 0.98 9.02 65.86
CA LYS A 401 1.73 10.20 66.39
C LYS A 401 2.87 9.85 67.35
N ASN A 402 4.11 10.14 66.93
CA ASN A 402 4.97 11.08 67.64
C ASN A 402 6.03 11.69 66.71
N ALA A 403 6.27 12.97 66.94
CA ALA A 403 7.26 13.83 66.31
C ALA A 403 8.44 14.03 67.27
N ALA A 404 9.63 14.28 66.74
CA ALA A 404 10.65 15.11 67.38
C ALA A 404 11.64 15.63 66.33
N SER A 405 11.73 16.96 66.26
CA SER A 405 12.73 17.73 65.52
C SER A 405 14.00 17.90 66.35
N MET A 406 15.18 18.04 65.71
CA MET A 406 16.21 19.00 66.11
C MET A 406 17.23 19.24 64.98
N GLU A 407 17.57 20.52 64.83
CA GLU A 407 18.47 21.21 63.89
C GLU A 407 19.94 20.69 63.94
N LEU A 408 20.93 21.01 63.07
CA LEU A 408 21.30 22.29 62.48
C LEU A 408 22.44 22.11 61.41
N THR A 409 22.46 22.96 60.37
CA THR A 409 23.63 23.52 59.62
C THR A 409 24.46 22.79 58.53
N LYS A 410 24.53 23.49 57.37
CA LYS A 410 25.65 23.79 56.42
C LYS A 410 26.07 22.78 55.30
N ARG A 411 26.03 23.31 54.06
CA ARG A 411 26.59 22.83 52.75
C ARG A 411 28.15 22.77 52.72
N PRO A 412 28.85 22.40 51.61
CA PRO A 412 28.67 21.39 50.53
C PRO A 412 29.96 20.54 50.24
N THR A 413 29.92 19.54 49.33
CA THR A 413 30.87 19.24 48.19
C THR A 413 30.99 17.74 47.79
N SER A 414 30.70 17.45 46.50
CA SER A 414 31.26 16.48 45.53
C SER A 414 31.70 15.04 45.90
N PRO A 415 31.35 14.04 45.05
CA PRO A 415 32.35 13.06 44.62
C PRO A 415 32.26 12.74 43.11
N SER A 416 33.22 13.25 42.32
CA SER A 416 33.42 12.89 40.91
C SER A 416 34.73 12.12 40.65
N ILE A 417 35.35 11.56 41.69
CA ILE A 417 36.71 10.98 41.59
C ILE A 417 36.72 9.44 41.67
N LEU A 418 35.60 8.80 42.04
CA LEU A 418 35.54 7.34 42.20
C LEU A 418 35.11 6.57 40.93
N LEU A 419 34.49 7.23 39.95
CA LEU A 419 34.00 6.57 38.73
C LEU A 419 35.06 6.42 37.63
N THR A 420 36.07 7.31 37.60
CA THR A 420 37.08 7.33 36.53
C THR A 420 38.14 6.22 36.69
N HIS A 421 38.37 5.74 37.91
CA HIS A 421 39.35 4.68 38.17
C HIS A 421 38.86 3.29 37.76
N LEU A 422 37.54 3.03 37.81
CA LEU A 422 36.95 1.73 37.44
C LEU A 422 36.89 1.51 35.92
N GLU A 423 36.61 2.56 35.14
CA GLU A 423 36.58 2.47 33.67
C GLU A 423 37.97 2.28 33.04
N SER A 424 39.00 2.86 33.65
CA SER A 424 40.38 2.73 33.19
C SER A 424 40.89 1.28 33.35
N SER A 425 40.60 0.64 34.48
CA SER A 425 40.99 -0.75 34.75
C SER A 425 40.27 -1.75 33.84
N MET A 426 39.00 -1.51 33.49
CA MET A 426 38.27 -2.38 32.55
C MET A 426 38.82 -2.31 31.12
N LYS A 427 39.24 -1.13 30.65
CA LYS A 427 39.85 -0.97 29.32
C LYS A 427 41.24 -1.63 29.23
N GLN A 428 42.00 -1.62 30.32
CA GLN A 428 43.28 -2.34 30.38
C GLN A 428 43.09 -3.86 30.35
N PHE A 429 42.06 -4.38 31.03
CA PHE A 429 41.74 -5.81 31.02
C PHE A 429 41.27 -6.28 29.63
N GLN A 430 40.42 -5.50 28.95
CA GLN A 430 39.97 -5.81 27.58
C GLN A 430 41.12 -5.83 26.56
N ARG A 431 42.08 -4.90 26.68
CA ARG A 431 43.27 -4.87 25.82
C ARG A 431 44.19 -6.07 26.08
N LEU A 432 44.32 -6.50 27.33
CA LEU A 432 45.13 -7.67 27.68
C LEU A 432 44.53 -8.96 27.10
N MET A 433 43.20 -9.12 27.17
CA MET A 433 42.50 -10.25 26.58
C MET A 433 42.64 -10.29 25.06
N ALA A 434 42.53 -9.14 24.38
CA ALA A 434 42.72 -9.07 22.93
C ALA A 434 44.14 -9.48 22.50
N VAL A 435 45.16 -9.08 23.25
CA VAL A 435 46.55 -9.48 22.98
C VAL A 435 46.74 -10.99 23.20
N ILE A 436 46.15 -11.56 24.26
CA ILE A 436 46.20 -13.01 24.51
C ILE A 436 45.54 -13.79 23.36
N PHE A 437 44.40 -13.34 22.83
CA PHE A 437 43.75 -13.99 21.69
C PHE A 437 44.60 -13.94 20.41
N ILE A 438 45.26 -12.82 20.14
CA ILE A 438 46.17 -12.68 18.99
C ILE A 438 47.38 -13.62 19.12
N PHE A 439 47.94 -13.78 20.33
CA PHE A 439 49.05 -14.70 20.55
C PHE A 439 48.64 -16.18 20.45
N ILE A 440 47.40 -16.52 20.81
CA ILE A 440 46.85 -17.87 20.66
C ILE A 440 46.61 -18.21 19.17
N GLU A 441 46.18 -17.24 18.36
CA GLU A 441 46.01 -17.42 16.90
C GLU A 441 47.34 -17.59 16.16
N ILE A 442 48.40 -16.89 16.58
CA ILE A 442 49.71 -16.95 15.90
C ILE A 442 50.48 -18.23 16.28
N ALA A 443 50.18 -18.86 17.43
CA ALA A 443 50.98 -19.98 17.96
C ALA A 443 50.45 -21.39 17.61
N SER A 444 49.34 -21.54 16.87
CA SER A 444 48.74 -22.85 16.58
C SER A 444 48.64 -23.14 15.08
N PRO A 445 49.39 -24.11 14.51
CA PRO A 445 49.24 -24.53 13.14
C PRO A 445 48.36 -25.80 13.07
N ILE A 446 47.05 -25.69 13.33
CA ILE A 446 46.09 -26.77 13.02
C ILE A 446 44.74 -26.16 12.59
N PRO A 447 44.17 -26.53 11.43
CA PRO A 447 42.87 -26.03 10.98
C PRO A 447 41.75 -26.79 11.71
N LEU A 448 41.00 -26.09 12.56
CA LEU A 448 39.77 -26.61 13.17
C LEU A 448 38.58 -26.30 12.25
N TYR A 449 38.15 -27.32 11.52
CA TYR A 449 36.79 -27.43 10.98
C TYR A 449 35.80 -27.50 12.14
N GLY A 450 34.76 -26.67 12.12
CA GLY A 450 33.60 -26.83 13.01
C GLY A 450 33.53 -25.88 14.21
N TRP A 451 33.48 -24.58 13.96
CA TRP A 451 32.73 -23.65 14.82
C TRP A 451 32.29 -22.46 13.97
N GLN A 452 31.12 -22.58 13.32
CA GLN A 452 30.47 -21.42 12.74
C GLN A 452 30.01 -20.54 13.89
N VAL A 453 30.77 -19.45 14.06
CA VAL A 453 30.39 -18.20 14.69
C VAL A 453 28.93 -17.91 14.36
N TRP A 454 28.16 -17.49 15.37
CA TRP A 454 26.82 -16.94 15.16
C TRP A 454 26.95 -15.76 14.19
N SER A 455 26.73 -16.03 12.90
CA SER A 455 26.58 -15.01 11.88
C SER A 455 25.34 -14.22 12.25
N ILE A 456 25.54 -13.04 12.84
CA ILE A 456 24.59 -11.96 12.70
C ILE A 456 24.37 -11.84 11.20
N SER A 457 23.16 -12.18 10.75
CA SER A 457 22.79 -12.04 9.34
C SER A 457 23.16 -10.61 8.91
N PRO A 458 23.95 -10.42 7.84
CA PRO A 458 24.14 -9.08 7.31
C PRO A 458 22.74 -8.54 7.07
N ALA A 459 22.42 -7.37 7.62
CA ALA A 459 21.22 -6.66 7.24
C ALA A 459 21.31 -6.50 5.72
N GLU A 460 20.47 -7.23 4.98
CA GLU A 460 20.24 -6.98 3.58
C GLU A 460 19.59 -5.60 3.51
N ALA A 461 20.42 -4.56 3.40
CA ALA A 461 19.98 -3.31 2.84
C ALA A 461 19.64 -3.61 1.38
N VAL A 462 18.36 -3.92 1.14
CA VAL A 462 17.78 -3.93 -0.21
C VAL A 462 18.15 -2.59 -0.82
N LEU A 463 19.07 -2.62 -1.80
CA LEU A 463 19.51 -1.41 -2.50
C LEU A 463 18.44 -1.02 -3.52
N TYR A 464 17.24 -0.73 -3.03
CA TYR A 464 16.19 -0.10 -3.81
C TYR A 464 16.55 1.39 -3.89
N SER A 465 17.06 1.82 -5.05
CA SER A 465 17.09 3.24 -5.36
C SER A 465 15.70 3.60 -5.86
N PRO A 466 14.83 4.28 -5.08
CA PRO A 466 13.56 4.75 -5.61
C PRO A 466 13.84 5.58 -6.87
N GLU A 467 13.01 5.41 -7.91
CA GLU A 467 13.13 6.19 -9.15
C GLU A 467 12.82 7.67 -8.88
N THR A 468 13.82 8.40 -8.36
CA THR A 468 13.71 9.81 -7.95
C THR A 468 13.60 10.79 -9.13
N LYS A 469 13.51 10.28 -10.36
CA LYS A 469 13.21 11.07 -11.57
C LYS A 469 11.84 11.74 -11.46
N THR A 470 10.91 11.12 -10.72
CA THR A 470 9.54 11.61 -10.52
C THR A 470 9.39 12.58 -9.33
N LEU A 471 10.45 12.87 -8.57
CA LEU A 471 10.33 13.80 -7.44
C LEU A 471 10.37 15.27 -7.88
N PRO A 472 9.41 16.10 -7.43
CA PRO A 472 9.47 17.53 -7.67
C PRO A 472 10.73 18.13 -7.01
N ARG A 473 11.41 19.04 -7.72
CA ARG A 473 12.63 19.71 -7.23
C ARG A 473 12.38 21.16 -6.79
N THR A 474 11.17 21.67 -6.98
CA THR A 474 10.74 23.02 -6.56
C THR A 474 9.34 22.94 -5.95
N GLY A 475 9.02 23.91 -5.08
CA GLY A 475 7.71 24.00 -4.45
C GLY A 475 6.59 24.17 -5.47
N GLU A 476 6.80 24.99 -6.50
CA GLU A 476 5.80 25.21 -7.56
C GLU A 476 5.46 23.92 -8.31
N LEU A 477 6.48 23.08 -8.58
CA LEU A 477 6.29 21.80 -9.25
C LEU A 477 5.55 20.80 -8.34
N ALA A 478 5.91 20.75 -7.06
CA ALA A 478 5.23 19.91 -6.08
C ALA A 478 3.75 20.31 -5.95
N LEU A 479 3.48 21.60 -5.80
CA LEU A 479 2.13 22.15 -5.77
C LEU A 479 1.38 21.82 -7.06
N ARG A 480 1.93 22.09 -8.25
CA ARG A 480 1.22 21.78 -9.50
C ARG A 480 0.86 20.30 -9.61
N ARG A 481 1.77 19.39 -9.24
CA ARG A 481 1.49 17.94 -9.24
C ARG A 481 0.45 17.50 -8.22
N ALA A 482 0.27 18.25 -7.14
CA ALA A 482 -0.69 17.98 -6.08
C ALA A 482 -2.14 18.36 -6.43
N ILE A 483 -2.38 19.14 -7.49
CA ILE A 483 -3.73 19.54 -7.89
C ILE A 483 -4.52 18.30 -8.36
N PRO A 484 -5.74 18.06 -7.85
CA PRO A 484 -6.62 17.01 -8.36
C PRO A 484 -7.13 17.38 -9.76
N ALA A 485 -6.34 17.08 -10.79
CA ALA A 485 -6.67 17.40 -12.17
C ALA A 485 -7.28 16.21 -12.92
N ASN A 486 -8.04 16.49 -13.99
CA ASN A 486 -8.54 15.45 -14.88
C ASN A 486 -7.39 14.81 -15.71
N THR A 487 -7.61 13.61 -16.24
CA THR A 487 -6.58 12.84 -16.95
C THR A 487 -6.00 13.57 -18.17
N ASN A 488 -6.81 14.36 -18.87
CA ASN A 488 -6.39 15.13 -20.04
C ASN A 488 -5.43 16.26 -19.65
N MET A 489 -5.77 17.05 -18.64
CA MET A 489 -4.93 18.11 -18.08
C MET A 489 -3.63 17.54 -17.54
N LYS A 490 -3.70 16.41 -16.83
CA LYS A 490 -2.51 15.71 -16.34
C LYS A 490 -1.57 15.29 -17.48
N SER A 491 -2.13 14.75 -18.57
CA SER A 491 -1.36 14.35 -19.76
C SER A 491 -0.69 15.55 -20.45
N ILE A 492 -1.35 16.72 -20.48
CA ILE A 492 -0.78 17.96 -20.99
C ILE A 492 0.36 18.42 -20.07
N GLN A 493 0.12 18.46 -18.76
CA GLN A 493 1.11 18.83 -17.75
C GLN A 493 2.37 17.96 -17.86
N ASP A 494 2.22 16.63 -17.83
CA ASP A 494 3.35 15.69 -17.85
C ASP A 494 4.18 15.84 -19.13
N SER A 495 3.52 16.02 -20.29
CA SER A 495 4.20 16.22 -21.56
C SER A 495 5.04 17.51 -21.58
N LEU A 496 4.57 18.59 -20.96
CA LEU A 496 5.31 19.84 -20.86
C LEU A 496 6.40 19.79 -19.79
N GLU A 497 6.17 19.13 -18.66
CA GLU A 497 7.17 18.98 -17.59
C GLU A 497 8.41 18.21 -18.05
N ASP A 498 8.24 17.24 -18.95
CA ASP A 498 9.36 16.55 -19.61
C ASP A 498 10.31 17.53 -20.32
N ILE A 499 9.79 18.64 -20.88
CA ILE A 499 10.62 19.66 -21.53
C ILE A 499 11.58 20.30 -20.52
N SER A 500 11.15 20.50 -19.26
CA SER A 500 12.02 21.03 -18.21
C SER A 500 13.20 20.11 -17.92
N TYR A 501 13.01 18.78 -18.02
CA TYR A 501 14.09 17.81 -17.92
C TYR A 501 15.00 17.86 -19.15
N LEU A 502 14.43 17.88 -20.36
CA LEU A 502 15.19 17.94 -21.61
C LEU A 502 16.06 19.21 -21.73
N LEU A 503 15.59 20.33 -21.17
CA LEU A 503 16.34 21.59 -21.10
C LEU A 503 17.58 21.49 -20.22
N ARG A 504 17.68 20.52 -19.30
CA ARG A 504 18.86 20.32 -18.43
C ARG A 504 19.99 19.56 -19.11
N ILE A 505 19.76 18.91 -20.25
CA ILE A 505 20.76 18.11 -20.95
C ILE A 505 21.86 19.04 -21.52
N PRO A 506 23.15 18.88 -21.14
CA PRO A 506 24.19 19.88 -21.42
C PRO A 506 24.74 19.87 -22.86
N GLN A 507 24.67 18.74 -23.59
CA GLN A 507 25.33 18.61 -24.89
C GLN A 507 24.52 19.23 -26.05
N ARG A 508 23.55 18.49 -26.59
CA ARG A 508 22.68 18.93 -27.69
C ARG A 508 21.24 18.89 -27.20
N LYS A 509 20.57 20.04 -27.20
CA LYS A 509 19.16 20.11 -26.79
C LYS A 509 18.30 19.33 -27.80
N PRO A 510 17.47 18.38 -27.34
CA PRO A 510 16.61 17.58 -28.22
C PRO A 510 15.35 18.37 -28.60
N PHE A 511 15.52 19.46 -29.37
CA PHE A 511 14.41 20.34 -29.78
C PHE A 511 13.29 19.58 -30.52
N GLY A 512 13.62 18.52 -31.28
CA GLY A 512 12.61 17.69 -31.95
C GLY A 512 11.70 16.93 -30.97
N THR A 513 12.25 16.43 -29.85
CA THR A 513 11.46 15.80 -28.78
C THR A 513 10.61 16.83 -28.05
N MET A 514 11.18 18.00 -27.75
CA MET A 514 10.43 19.11 -27.14
C MET A 514 9.26 19.56 -28.03
N GLU A 515 9.49 19.65 -29.35
CA GLU A 515 8.45 19.98 -30.33
C GLU A 515 7.33 18.93 -30.34
N GLY A 516 7.69 17.65 -30.30
CA GLY A 516 6.74 16.53 -30.18
C GLY A 516 5.87 16.63 -28.93
N ASN A 517 6.46 16.96 -27.80
CA ASN A 517 5.74 17.15 -26.53
C ASN A 517 4.73 18.30 -26.61
N VAL A 518 5.14 19.47 -27.10
CA VAL A 518 4.22 20.61 -27.24
C VAL A 518 3.11 20.31 -28.24
N LYS A 519 3.41 19.61 -29.35
CA LYS A 519 2.39 19.16 -30.32
C LYS A 519 1.39 18.19 -29.70
N LYS A 520 1.85 17.25 -28.87
CA LYS A 520 0.99 16.33 -28.12
C LYS A 520 0.06 17.10 -27.18
N ALA A 521 0.61 18.01 -26.38
CA ALA A 521 -0.14 18.88 -25.49
C ALA A 521 -1.19 19.73 -26.24
N LEU A 522 -0.80 20.38 -27.34
CA LEU A 522 -1.69 21.19 -28.17
C LEU A 522 -2.82 20.37 -28.80
N LYS A 523 -2.51 19.15 -29.26
CA LYS A 523 -3.52 18.23 -29.81
C LYS A 523 -4.56 17.87 -28.74
N ILE A 524 -4.13 17.42 -27.56
CA ILE A 524 -5.04 17.10 -26.46
C ILE A 524 -5.90 18.31 -26.08
N ALA A 525 -5.27 19.48 -25.92
CA ALA A 525 -5.98 20.71 -25.54
C ALA A 525 -7.03 21.14 -26.58
N THR A 526 -6.81 20.85 -27.86
CA THR A 526 -7.72 21.19 -28.97
C THR A 526 -8.84 20.16 -29.11
N ASP A 527 -8.48 18.87 -29.17
CA ASP A 527 -9.41 17.76 -29.39
C ASP A 527 -10.37 17.60 -28.20
N GLU A 528 -9.86 17.78 -26.97
CA GLU A 528 -10.60 17.54 -25.73
C GLU A 528 -11.14 18.82 -25.07
N LYS A 529 -11.29 19.91 -25.83
CA LYS A 529 -11.78 21.21 -25.33
C LYS A 529 -13.05 21.09 -24.50
N ALA A 530 -14.03 20.34 -25.00
CA ALA A 530 -15.32 20.17 -24.35
C ALA A 530 -15.18 19.46 -22.99
N SER A 531 -14.34 18.43 -22.91
CA SER A 531 -14.06 17.67 -21.68
C SER A 531 -13.35 18.54 -20.62
N ILE A 532 -12.36 19.34 -21.05
CA ILE A 532 -11.61 20.25 -20.18
C ILE A 532 -12.54 21.31 -19.57
N LEU A 533 -13.39 21.94 -20.37
CA LEU A 533 -14.30 22.99 -19.90
C LEU A 533 -15.53 22.44 -19.14
N ALA A 534 -15.94 21.20 -19.41
CA ALA A 534 -17.03 20.54 -18.69
C ALA A 534 -16.69 20.26 -17.22
N SER A 535 -15.40 20.09 -16.92
CA SER A 535 -14.90 19.85 -15.57
C SER A 535 -14.90 21.10 -14.68
N ILE A 536 -15.15 22.28 -15.24
CA ILE A 536 -15.15 23.56 -14.52
C ILE A 536 -16.58 23.89 -14.04
N PRO A 537 -16.77 24.30 -12.76
CA PRO A 537 -18.06 24.73 -12.24
C PRO A 537 -18.70 25.85 -13.08
N ALA A 538 -20.02 25.85 -13.20
CA ALA A 538 -20.74 26.79 -14.08
C ALA A 538 -20.42 28.26 -13.80
N GLU A 539 -20.21 28.61 -12.54
CA GLU A 539 -19.87 29.96 -12.06
C GLU A 539 -18.49 30.44 -12.54
N LEU A 540 -17.56 29.52 -12.78
CA LEU A 540 -16.16 29.81 -13.16
C LEU A 540 -15.87 29.53 -14.64
N LYS A 541 -16.90 29.17 -15.44
CA LYS A 541 -16.71 28.80 -16.85
C LYS A 541 -16.19 29.92 -17.73
N GLU A 542 -16.57 31.17 -17.47
CA GLU A 542 -16.08 32.32 -18.24
C GLU A 542 -14.58 32.54 -17.99
N GLU A 543 -14.16 32.51 -16.74
CA GLU A 543 -12.74 32.60 -16.35
C GLU A 543 -11.93 31.43 -16.94
N GLY A 544 -12.48 30.21 -16.86
CA GLY A 544 -11.89 29.03 -17.48
C GLY A 544 -11.74 29.14 -19.00
N LEU A 545 -12.68 29.78 -19.68
CA LEU A 545 -12.60 30.01 -21.14
C LEU A 545 -11.50 31.03 -21.49
N VAL A 546 -11.33 32.07 -20.67
CA VAL A 546 -10.25 33.06 -20.84
C VAL A 546 -8.88 32.39 -20.65
N LEU A 547 -8.71 31.61 -19.59
CA LEU A 547 -7.48 30.85 -19.33
C LEU A 547 -7.20 29.83 -20.43
N TYR A 548 -8.22 29.11 -20.90
CA TYR A 548 -8.09 28.18 -22.03
C TYR A 548 -7.62 28.89 -23.30
N THR A 549 -8.19 30.07 -23.62
CA THR A 549 -7.78 30.85 -24.79
C THR A 549 -6.33 31.32 -24.64
N SER A 550 -5.93 31.73 -23.44
CA SER A 550 -4.53 32.07 -23.13
C SER A 550 -3.58 30.87 -23.25
N LEU A 551 -4.03 29.67 -22.86
CA LEU A 551 -3.26 28.43 -22.98
C LEU A 551 -2.95 28.08 -24.44
N ILE A 552 -3.89 28.30 -25.37
CA ILE A 552 -3.69 28.00 -26.79
C ILE A 552 -2.90 29.11 -27.49
N ASP A 553 -3.43 30.34 -27.44
CA ASP A 553 -3.01 31.46 -28.30
C ASP A 553 -2.33 32.63 -27.53
N GLY A 554 -2.22 32.52 -26.21
CA GLY A 554 -1.64 33.57 -25.37
C GLY A 554 -0.14 33.79 -25.59
N LYS A 555 0.38 34.89 -25.02
CA LYS A 555 1.83 35.22 -25.10
C LYS A 555 2.72 34.14 -24.49
N GLY A 556 2.22 33.39 -23.51
CA GLY A 556 2.83 32.20 -22.92
C GLY A 556 2.09 30.90 -23.28
N GLY A 557 1.31 30.89 -24.35
CA GLY A 557 0.53 29.73 -24.80
C GLY A 557 1.34 28.70 -25.58
N LEU A 558 0.72 27.54 -25.80
CA LEU A 558 1.31 26.38 -26.48
C LEU A 558 1.80 26.69 -27.89
N GLN A 559 1.09 27.51 -28.66
CA GLN A 559 1.53 27.89 -30.00
C GLN A 559 2.80 28.75 -29.99
N LYS A 560 2.90 29.68 -29.02
CA LYS A 560 4.08 30.54 -28.92
C LYS A 560 5.29 29.76 -28.40
N LEU A 561 5.07 28.87 -27.44
CA LEU A 561 6.10 27.93 -26.97
C LEU A 561 6.62 27.04 -28.10
N LEU A 562 5.73 26.52 -28.95
CA LEU A 562 6.10 25.75 -30.14
C LEU A 562 6.98 26.55 -31.09
N GLN A 563 6.69 27.85 -31.28
CA GLN A 563 7.51 28.73 -32.10
C GLN A 563 8.91 28.93 -31.49
N HIS A 564 9.01 29.18 -30.17
CA HIS A 564 10.30 29.32 -29.49
C HIS A 564 11.18 28.08 -29.61
N ILE A 565 10.58 26.89 -29.57
CA ILE A 565 11.28 25.61 -29.79
C ILE A 565 11.80 25.51 -31.23
N LYS A 566 11.00 25.91 -32.22
CA LYS A 566 11.42 25.94 -33.64
C LYS A 566 12.56 26.94 -33.89
N ASP A 567 12.51 28.08 -33.21
CA ASP A 567 13.55 29.11 -33.25
C ASP A 567 14.83 28.68 -32.52
N LYS A 568 14.79 27.57 -31.76
CA LYS A 568 15.89 27.00 -30.95
C LYS A 568 16.44 27.97 -29.90
N ASP A 569 15.58 28.86 -29.38
CA ASP A 569 15.93 29.85 -28.36
C ASP A 569 15.68 29.27 -26.96
N THR A 570 16.75 28.84 -26.28
CA THR A 570 16.63 28.14 -24.98
C THR A 570 16.03 29.01 -23.88
N ASP A 571 16.33 30.30 -23.88
CA ASP A 571 15.91 31.21 -22.82
C ASP A 571 14.42 31.52 -22.97
N LYS A 572 13.97 31.79 -24.21
CA LYS A 572 12.54 31.96 -24.49
C LYS A 572 11.73 30.68 -24.28
N VAL A 573 12.29 29.51 -24.59
CA VAL A 573 11.63 28.22 -24.30
C VAL A 573 11.46 28.02 -22.80
N SER A 574 12.49 28.32 -22.00
CA SER A 574 12.42 28.20 -20.53
C SER A 574 11.35 29.11 -19.93
N VAL A 575 11.35 30.39 -20.30
CA VAL A 575 10.37 31.38 -19.81
C VAL A 575 8.96 31.05 -20.30
N GLY A 576 8.82 30.70 -21.58
CA GLY A 576 7.55 30.32 -22.18
C GLY A 576 6.95 29.08 -21.50
N LEU A 577 7.76 28.05 -21.26
CA LEU A 577 7.34 26.81 -20.60
C LEU A 577 6.82 27.07 -19.18
N ALA A 578 7.53 27.88 -18.40
CA ALA A 578 7.08 28.26 -17.06
C ALA A 578 5.70 28.95 -17.11
N SER A 579 5.55 29.93 -18.00
CA SER A 579 4.27 30.64 -18.18
C SER A 579 3.12 29.74 -18.65
N THR A 580 3.40 28.78 -19.54
CA THR A 580 2.39 27.79 -19.98
C THR A 580 1.96 26.88 -18.82
N LEU A 581 2.92 26.38 -18.05
CA LEU A 581 2.65 25.50 -16.91
C LEU A 581 1.90 26.22 -15.78
N ASP A 582 2.13 27.53 -15.59
CA ASP A 582 1.35 28.34 -14.64
C ASP A 582 -0.10 28.49 -15.10
N THR A 583 -0.33 28.70 -16.40
CA THR A 583 -1.69 28.78 -16.97
C THR A 583 -2.42 27.44 -16.82
N ILE A 584 -1.72 26.32 -17.02
CA ILE A 584 -2.26 24.97 -16.76
C ILE A 584 -2.66 24.81 -15.30
N ALA A 585 -1.76 25.16 -14.37
CA ALA A 585 -2.05 25.06 -12.95
C ALA A 585 -3.28 25.87 -12.54
N GLN A 586 -3.45 27.09 -13.09
CA GLN A 586 -4.65 27.91 -12.85
C GLN A 586 -5.92 27.24 -13.38
N LEU A 587 -5.89 26.66 -14.58
CA LEU A 587 -7.02 25.93 -15.15
C LEU A 587 -7.38 24.68 -14.31
N GLU A 588 -6.38 23.94 -13.86
CA GLU A 588 -6.56 22.77 -12.98
C GLU A 588 -7.16 23.17 -11.62
N LEU A 589 -6.77 24.31 -11.05
CA LEU A 589 -7.37 24.84 -9.83
C LEU A 589 -8.86 25.16 -10.01
N LEU A 590 -9.27 25.72 -11.16
CA LEU A 590 -10.68 25.96 -11.46
C LEU A 590 -11.49 24.65 -11.60
N GLN A 591 -10.86 23.58 -12.07
CA GLN A 591 -11.48 22.24 -12.14
C GLN A 591 -11.60 21.57 -10.76
N ALA A 592 -10.85 22.04 -9.77
CA ALA A 592 -10.78 21.47 -8.43
C ALA A 592 -11.28 22.46 -7.36
N PRO A 593 -12.58 22.80 -7.32
CA PRO A 593 -13.12 23.79 -6.37
C PRO A 593 -13.05 23.36 -4.89
N GLY A 594 -12.77 22.08 -4.61
CA GLY A 594 -12.65 21.54 -3.26
C GLY A 594 -11.82 20.26 -3.20
N ILE A 595 -11.78 19.61 -2.04
CA ILE A 595 -11.09 18.32 -1.88
C ILE A 595 -11.84 17.21 -2.65
N SER A 596 -11.09 16.28 -3.24
CA SER A 596 -11.64 15.22 -4.08
C SER A 596 -12.21 14.04 -3.29
N PHE A 597 -12.01 13.98 -1.97
CA PHE A 597 -12.38 12.86 -1.10
C PHE A 597 -13.19 13.32 0.11
N LEU A 598 -13.90 12.39 0.75
CA LEU A 598 -14.65 12.64 1.98
C LEU A 598 -13.75 12.40 3.20
N LEU A 599 -13.73 13.35 4.13
CA LEU A 599 -13.01 13.18 5.39
C LEU A 599 -13.74 12.19 6.31
N PRO A 600 -13.02 11.29 6.99
CA PRO A 600 -13.58 10.46 8.05
C PRO A 600 -14.31 11.30 9.11
N GLN A 601 -15.47 10.81 9.59
CA GLN A 601 -16.32 11.57 10.54
C GLN A 601 -15.57 12.05 11.79
N GLN A 602 -14.66 11.22 12.30
CA GLN A 602 -13.84 11.54 13.48
C GLN A 602 -12.95 12.78 13.30
N TYR A 603 -12.69 13.21 12.06
CA TYR A 603 -11.85 14.36 11.75
C TYR A 603 -12.64 15.63 11.40
N LEU A 604 -13.97 15.55 11.30
CA LEU A 604 -14.81 16.71 11.03
C LEU A 604 -14.80 17.75 12.16
N LYS A 605 -14.34 17.36 13.35
CA LYS A 605 -14.13 18.23 14.52
C LYS A 605 -12.91 19.15 14.43
N TYR A 606 -12.07 19.01 13.40
CA TYR A 606 -10.89 19.85 13.20
C TYR A 606 -11.13 20.93 12.14
N PRO A 607 -10.45 22.10 12.23
CA PRO A 607 -10.37 23.05 11.13
C PRO A 607 -9.76 22.38 9.89
N ARG A 608 -10.28 22.69 8.71
CA ARG A 608 -9.79 22.11 7.46
C ARG A 608 -9.74 23.15 6.34
N LEU A 609 -8.74 23.06 5.48
CA LEU A 609 -8.63 23.90 4.28
C LEU A 609 -9.08 23.07 3.07
N THR A 610 -10.19 23.44 2.43
CA THR A 610 -10.75 22.70 1.29
C THR A 610 -10.25 23.25 -0.05
N GLY A 611 -8.94 23.29 -0.21
CA GLY A 611 -8.26 23.84 -1.40
C GLY A 611 -6.92 24.46 -1.02
N ARG A 612 -6.52 25.55 -1.67
CA ARG A 612 -5.27 26.26 -1.35
C ARG A 612 -5.49 27.55 -0.58
N GLY A 613 -4.45 27.97 0.13
CA GLY A 613 -4.35 29.31 0.69
C GLY A 613 -2.96 29.87 0.49
N ILE A 614 -2.83 31.19 0.60
CA ILE A 614 -1.54 31.88 0.56
C ILE A 614 -1.35 32.61 1.87
N VAL A 615 -0.25 32.31 2.55
CA VAL A 615 0.15 32.98 3.79
C VAL A 615 1.35 33.86 3.51
N GLU A 616 1.23 35.15 3.83
CA GLU A 616 2.34 36.11 3.79
C GLU A 616 2.90 36.32 5.20
N PHE A 617 4.17 35.96 5.38
CA PHE A 617 4.95 36.24 6.57
C PHE A 617 5.76 37.52 6.38
N THR A 618 5.78 38.38 7.39
CA THR A 618 6.73 39.48 7.52
C THR A 618 7.69 39.14 8.67
N VAL A 619 8.95 38.88 8.35
CA VAL A 619 10.00 38.53 9.33
C VAL A 619 10.87 39.74 9.59
N GLU A 620 11.25 39.97 10.85
CA GLU A 620 12.07 41.07 11.32
C GLU A 620 13.37 40.60 11.98
N LYS A 621 14.48 41.26 11.62
CA LYS A 621 15.80 41.07 12.22
C LYS A 621 15.89 41.70 13.60
N VAL A 622 16.28 40.92 14.60
CA VAL A 622 16.46 41.41 15.97
C VAL A 622 17.90 41.83 16.26
N ASP A 623 18.87 41.30 15.50
CA ASP A 623 20.30 41.59 15.67
C ASP A 623 20.74 42.93 15.04
N GLY A 624 19.81 43.71 14.48
CA GLY A 624 20.09 44.96 13.79
C GLY A 624 20.69 44.79 12.39
N SER A 625 20.86 43.55 11.91
CA SER A 625 21.21 43.28 10.52
C SER A 625 20.02 43.53 9.59
N ALA A 626 20.28 43.57 8.29
CA ALA A 626 19.25 43.75 7.27
C ALA A 626 19.27 42.58 6.30
N PHE A 627 18.10 42.26 5.75
CA PHE A 627 17.98 41.31 4.65
C PHE A 627 18.53 41.93 3.37
N SER A 628 19.34 41.18 2.62
CA SER A 628 19.80 41.55 1.30
C SER A 628 18.80 41.07 0.24
N PRO A 629 18.16 41.97 -0.53
CA PRO A 629 17.28 41.57 -1.62
C PRO A 629 18.09 41.10 -2.85
N GLU A 630 17.58 40.10 -3.58
CA GLU A 630 18.19 39.61 -4.84
C GLU A 630 18.24 40.67 -5.97
N ALA A 631 17.32 41.64 -5.98
CA ALA A 631 17.18 42.61 -7.07
C ALA A 631 17.37 44.05 -6.58
N ALA A 632 18.62 44.52 -6.49
CA ALA A 632 19.03 45.93 -6.37
C ALA A 632 18.20 46.83 -5.41
N GLY A 633 17.64 46.25 -4.35
CA GLY A 633 16.81 46.94 -3.37
C GLY A 633 17.60 47.39 -2.15
N GLU A 634 17.08 48.38 -1.44
CA GLU A 634 17.63 48.80 -0.15
C GLU A 634 17.51 47.68 0.88
N ALA A 635 18.58 47.46 1.66
CA ALA A 635 18.60 46.50 2.73
C ALA A 635 17.60 46.92 3.82
N LYS A 636 16.64 46.04 4.16
CA LYS A 636 15.59 46.31 5.14
C LYS A 636 15.70 45.36 6.32
N SER A 637 15.37 45.85 7.51
CA SER A 637 15.28 45.01 8.72
C SER A 637 14.11 44.01 8.66
N THR A 638 13.17 44.21 7.73
CA THR A 638 12.02 43.32 7.51
C THR A 638 12.02 42.74 6.10
N ALA A 639 11.68 41.47 5.97
CA ALA A 639 11.49 40.78 4.69
C ALA A 639 10.15 40.04 4.64
N LYS A 640 9.64 39.84 3.42
CA LYS A 640 8.39 39.12 3.16
C LYS A 640 8.68 37.72 2.61
N ILE A 641 7.93 36.74 3.09
CA ILE A 641 7.97 35.36 2.62
C ILE A 641 6.53 34.93 2.33
N GLN A 642 6.27 34.37 1.16
CA GLN A 642 4.95 33.81 0.85
C GLN A 642 5.01 32.28 0.79
N VAL A 643 4.05 31.67 1.48
CA VAL A 643 3.87 30.23 1.54
C VAL A 643 2.51 29.89 0.94
N VAL A 644 2.51 28.99 -0.04
CA VAL A 644 1.26 28.37 -0.51
C VAL A 644 1.01 27.13 0.35
N VAL A 645 -0.14 27.11 1.02
CA VAL A 645 -0.62 25.98 1.82
C VAL A 645 -1.62 25.15 1.02
N ASP A 646 -1.43 23.83 1.01
CA ASP A 646 -2.12 22.86 0.17
C ASP A 646 -3.05 21.95 0.98
N GLY A 647 -4.32 22.31 1.01
CA GLY A 647 -5.39 21.50 1.62
C GLY A 647 -5.91 20.37 0.73
N TYR A 648 -5.51 20.29 -0.56
CA TYR A 648 -5.85 19.13 -1.40
C TYR A 648 -5.14 17.85 -0.94
N SER A 649 -3.93 18.00 -0.41
CA SER A 649 -3.11 16.88 0.09
C SER A 649 -3.12 16.78 1.61
N ALA A 650 -3.14 17.91 2.32
CA ALA A 650 -3.10 17.96 3.78
C ALA A 650 -4.20 18.87 4.36
N PRO A 651 -5.50 18.53 4.20
CA PRO A 651 -6.61 19.39 4.59
C PRO A 651 -6.64 19.73 6.08
N LEU A 652 -6.35 18.78 6.98
CA LEU A 652 -6.40 19.02 8.43
C LEU A 652 -5.22 19.86 8.89
N THR A 653 -4.03 19.53 8.40
CA THR A 653 -2.78 20.21 8.77
C THR A 653 -2.78 21.65 8.26
N ALA A 654 -3.09 21.85 6.97
CA ALA A 654 -3.21 23.17 6.37
C ALA A 654 -4.36 23.98 7.00
N GLY A 655 -5.48 23.33 7.34
CA GLY A 655 -6.61 23.97 8.01
C GLY A 655 -6.28 24.47 9.42
N ASN A 656 -5.64 23.64 10.24
CA ASN A 656 -5.19 24.05 11.57
C ASN A 656 -4.19 25.20 11.49
N PHE A 657 -3.21 25.13 10.58
CA PHE A 657 -2.25 26.20 10.38
C PHE A 657 -2.92 27.51 9.92
N ALA A 658 -3.80 27.44 8.92
CA ALA A 658 -4.52 28.61 8.41
C ALA A 658 -5.40 29.26 9.49
N LYS A 659 -6.09 28.45 10.31
CA LYS A 659 -6.83 28.92 11.50
C LYS A 659 -5.93 29.72 12.43
N LEU A 660 -4.74 29.22 12.74
CA LEU A 660 -3.80 29.88 13.66
C LEU A 660 -3.24 31.19 13.10
N VAL A 661 -3.00 31.24 11.79
CA VAL A 661 -2.63 32.48 11.10
C VAL A 661 -3.76 33.51 11.23
N VAL A 662 -5.01 33.12 10.98
CA VAL A 662 -6.18 34.02 11.09
C VAL A 662 -6.39 34.51 12.52
N ASP A 663 -6.14 33.66 13.51
CA ASP A 663 -6.23 34.01 14.93
C ASP A 663 -5.04 34.87 15.42
N GLY A 664 -4.04 35.14 14.56
CA GLY A 664 -2.84 35.92 14.90
C GLY A 664 -1.86 35.18 15.83
N ALA A 665 -1.94 33.85 15.91
CA ALA A 665 -1.15 33.06 16.85
C ALA A 665 0.38 33.09 16.57
N TYR A 666 0.77 33.43 15.34
CA TYR A 666 2.16 33.52 14.91
C TYR A 666 2.76 34.93 15.00
N ASP A 667 1.94 35.95 15.30
CA ASP A 667 2.40 37.33 15.39
C ASP A 667 3.28 37.54 16.63
N GLY A 668 4.48 38.07 16.44
CA GLY A 668 5.49 38.25 17.48
C GLY A 668 6.26 36.97 17.84
N MET A 669 6.06 35.86 17.13
CA MET A 669 6.72 34.60 17.42
C MET A 669 8.19 34.60 17.02
N LYS A 670 9.05 34.07 17.89
CA LYS A 670 10.49 33.94 17.61
C LYS A 670 10.78 32.72 16.75
N LEU A 671 11.82 32.83 15.93
CA LEU A 671 12.35 31.75 15.10
C LEU A 671 13.65 31.21 15.69
N THR A 672 13.81 29.89 15.60
CA THR A 672 15.03 29.18 15.99
C THR A 672 15.58 28.44 14.78
N CYS A 673 16.84 28.69 14.43
CA CYS A 673 17.49 28.00 13.33
C CYS A 673 18.20 26.74 13.84
N ALA A 674 17.93 25.62 13.18
CA ALA A 674 18.68 24.37 13.23
C ALA A 674 19.39 24.14 11.88
N ASN A 675 20.27 23.13 11.80
CA ASN A 675 21.11 22.90 10.61
C ASN A 675 20.33 22.83 9.28
N LEU A 676 19.15 22.22 9.28
CA LEU A 676 18.32 22.03 8.08
C LEU A 676 16.90 22.58 8.22
N ALA A 677 16.61 23.35 9.28
CA ALA A 677 15.26 23.83 9.53
C ALA A 677 15.23 25.16 10.27
N ILE A 678 14.19 25.95 10.03
CA ILE A 678 13.86 27.16 10.79
C ILE A 678 12.56 26.88 11.51
N LEU A 679 12.62 26.73 12.81
CA LEU A 679 11.50 26.35 13.67
C LEU A 679 10.84 27.58 14.27
N SER A 680 9.52 27.57 14.30
CA SER A 680 8.74 28.45 15.16
C SER A 680 8.88 28.04 16.63
N ASP A 681 8.89 29.01 17.54
CA ASP A 681 8.96 28.74 18.99
C ASP A 681 7.62 28.19 19.52
N SER A 682 7.69 27.18 20.38
CA SER A 682 6.55 26.55 21.07
C SER A 682 6.10 27.35 22.31
N LYS A 683 6.95 28.25 22.84
CA LYS A 683 6.82 28.84 24.20
C LYS A 683 5.85 30.02 24.37
N MET A 684 4.74 30.10 23.65
CA MET A 684 3.63 30.95 24.09
C MET A 684 2.68 30.13 24.96
N GLY A 685 2.54 30.54 26.22
CA GLY A 685 1.86 29.81 27.32
C GLY A 685 0.34 29.62 27.20
N LYS A 686 -0.19 29.46 25.99
CA LYS A 686 -1.51 28.91 25.70
C LYS A 686 -1.34 28.02 24.46
N THR A 687 -1.64 26.73 24.57
CA THR A 687 -1.75 25.81 23.44
C THR A 687 -2.92 26.23 22.53
N THR A 688 -2.70 27.29 21.75
CA THR A 688 -3.62 27.76 20.72
C THR A 688 -3.39 26.87 19.50
N GLY A 689 -4.27 25.89 19.28
CA GLY A 689 -4.21 24.99 18.13
C GLY A 689 -4.73 23.59 18.45
N TYR A 690 -5.10 22.86 17.40
CA TYR A 690 -5.52 21.48 17.52
C TYR A 690 -4.33 20.56 17.33
N SER A 691 -4.16 19.56 18.20
CA SER A 691 -3.27 18.44 17.87
C SER A 691 -3.97 17.58 16.82
N VAL A 692 -3.61 17.84 15.56
CA VAL A 692 -4.12 17.12 14.39
C VAL A 692 -3.32 15.83 14.19
N PRO A 693 -3.93 14.76 13.67
CA PRO A 693 -3.19 13.54 13.33
C PRO A 693 -2.10 13.84 12.28
N LEU A 694 -1.00 13.10 12.33
CA LEU A 694 0.01 13.10 11.26
C LEU A 694 -0.69 12.76 9.94
N GLU A 695 -0.69 13.70 9.02
CA GLU A 695 -1.37 13.64 7.72
C GLU A 695 -0.32 13.64 6.60
N ILE A 696 -0.31 12.57 5.79
CA ILE A 696 0.60 12.41 4.66
C ILE A 696 -0.14 11.76 3.50
N LYS A 697 -0.18 12.40 2.33
CA LYS A 697 -0.77 11.83 1.12
C LYS A 697 0.29 11.15 0.25
N PRO A 698 0.25 9.82 0.05
CA PRO A 698 1.18 9.14 -0.85
C PRO A 698 0.84 9.45 -2.32
N ALA A 699 1.87 9.50 -3.17
CA ALA A 699 1.71 9.68 -4.60
C ALA A 699 0.92 8.49 -5.19
N GLY A 700 -0.03 8.79 -6.09
CA GLY A 700 -0.94 7.80 -6.67
C GLY A 700 -2.11 7.39 -5.77
N GLN A 701 -2.17 7.86 -4.52
CA GLN A 701 -3.31 7.61 -3.63
C GLN A 701 -4.35 8.74 -3.73
N PHE A 702 -5.61 8.35 -3.52
CA PHE A 702 -6.75 9.26 -3.63
C PHE A 702 -6.89 10.17 -2.39
N GLU A 703 -6.66 9.61 -1.19
CA GLU A 703 -6.83 10.26 0.11
C GLU A 703 -5.54 10.19 0.96
N PRO A 704 -5.35 11.10 1.93
CA PRO A 704 -4.20 11.07 2.83
C PRO A 704 -4.29 9.97 3.89
N LEU A 705 -3.12 9.50 4.33
CA LEU A 705 -2.94 8.67 5.51
C LEU A 705 -2.99 9.53 6.76
N TYR A 706 -3.53 8.96 7.84
CA TYR A 706 -3.61 9.60 9.14
C TYR A 706 -2.87 8.77 10.20
N ARG A 707 -2.16 9.43 11.11
CA ARG A 707 -1.41 8.82 12.24
C ARG A 707 -0.35 7.81 11.84
N THR A 708 0.05 7.81 10.57
CA THR A 708 0.91 6.78 9.99
C THR A 708 1.99 7.44 9.16
N THR A 709 3.23 7.08 9.43
CA THR A 709 4.38 7.53 8.65
C THR A 709 4.45 6.81 7.31
N LEU A 710 5.05 7.44 6.31
CA LEU A 710 5.28 6.86 4.99
C LEU A 710 6.66 6.20 4.92
N SER A 711 6.74 4.95 4.45
CA SER A 711 8.02 4.26 4.30
C SER A 711 8.60 4.51 2.90
N VAL A 712 9.56 5.43 2.83
CA VAL A 712 10.28 5.74 1.58
C VAL A 712 11.15 4.57 1.12
N GLN A 713 11.58 3.71 2.05
CA GLN A 713 12.29 2.46 1.75
C GLN A 713 11.43 1.47 0.95
N ASP A 714 10.11 1.53 1.14
CA ASP A 714 9.14 0.70 0.41
C ASP A 714 8.81 1.27 -0.99
N GLY A 715 9.51 2.34 -1.43
CA GLY A 715 9.27 3.03 -2.69
C GLY A 715 8.09 4.00 -2.65
N GLU A 716 7.51 4.27 -1.48
CA GLU A 716 6.42 5.21 -1.33
C GLU A 716 6.94 6.66 -1.26
N LEU A 717 6.46 7.51 -2.15
CA LEU A 717 6.79 8.93 -2.17
C LEU A 717 5.56 9.75 -1.81
N PRO A 718 5.67 10.80 -1.00
CA PRO A 718 4.54 11.68 -0.70
C PRO A 718 4.23 12.60 -1.90
N VAL A 719 2.97 13.01 -2.03
CA VAL A 719 2.53 14.04 -2.98
C VAL A 719 3.20 15.38 -2.70
N LEU A 720 3.41 15.70 -1.41
CA LEU A 720 4.16 16.84 -0.94
C LEU A 720 5.47 16.37 -0.27
N PRO A 721 6.58 16.26 -1.01
CA PRO A 721 7.86 15.86 -0.43
C PRO A 721 8.46 16.92 0.47
N LEU A 722 9.00 16.45 1.60
CA LEU A 722 9.85 17.24 2.49
C LEU A 722 11.18 17.59 1.80
N SER A 723 11.66 16.74 0.89
CA SER A 723 12.94 16.93 0.15
C SER A 723 12.97 18.09 -0.85
N VAL A 724 12.04 19.05 -0.73
CA VAL A 724 11.99 20.27 -1.53
C VAL A 724 12.40 21.44 -0.64
N TYR A 725 13.36 22.24 -1.12
CA TYR A 725 13.82 23.42 -0.38
C TYR A 725 12.68 24.41 -0.13
N GLY A 726 12.51 24.84 1.11
CA GLY A 726 11.43 25.73 1.54
C GLY A 726 10.11 25.02 1.77
N ALA A 727 10.10 23.69 1.92
CA ALA A 727 8.93 22.94 2.41
C ALA A 727 8.53 23.44 3.80
N VAL A 728 7.22 23.49 4.05
CA VAL A 728 6.65 23.89 5.33
C VAL A 728 5.89 22.71 5.91
N ALA A 729 6.29 22.31 7.11
CA ALA A 729 5.74 21.14 7.79
C ALA A 729 5.47 21.43 9.26
N MET A 730 4.50 20.71 9.83
CA MET A 730 4.27 20.75 11.27
C MET A 730 5.28 19.85 11.99
N ALA A 731 5.78 20.28 13.14
CA ALA A 731 6.57 19.44 14.02
C ALA A 731 5.69 18.31 14.61
N HIS A 732 6.29 17.28 15.21
CA HIS A 732 5.54 16.30 15.99
C HIS A 732 5.00 16.90 17.28
N SER A 733 3.91 16.34 17.79
CA SER A 733 3.38 16.68 19.11
C SER A 733 4.32 16.15 20.19
N ASP A 734 4.53 16.94 21.26
CA ASP A 734 5.33 16.52 22.43
C ASP A 734 4.79 15.27 23.13
N VAL A 735 3.54 14.88 22.83
CA VAL A 735 2.83 13.74 23.45
C VAL A 735 2.90 12.48 22.58
N SER A 736 2.98 12.61 21.25
CA SER A 736 2.90 11.46 20.33
C SER A 736 3.29 11.85 18.91
N ASP A 737 4.16 11.04 18.30
CA ASP A 737 4.60 11.21 16.90
C ASP A 737 3.47 10.91 15.89
N GLU A 738 2.39 10.24 16.32
CA GLU A 738 1.19 10.01 15.53
C GLU A 738 0.37 11.30 15.29
N ASN A 739 0.68 12.37 16.02
CA ASN A 739 0.02 13.67 15.87
C ASN A 739 1.04 14.77 15.59
N SER A 740 0.62 15.75 14.83
CA SER A 740 1.36 16.99 14.64
C SER A 740 1.19 17.91 15.86
N SER A 741 2.19 18.76 16.04
CA SER A 741 2.20 19.82 17.03
C SER A 741 0.97 20.72 16.84
N PRO A 742 0.34 21.19 17.93
CA PRO A 742 -0.79 22.10 17.84
C PRO A 742 -0.49 23.39 17.08
N SER A 743 0.72 23.92 17.23
CA SER A 743 1.10 25.24 16.70
C SER A 743 2.49 25.29 16.08
N GLN A 744 3.41 24.40 16.45
CA GLN A 744 4.79 24.48 16.00
C GLN A 744 4.95 23.95 14.58
N PHE A 745 5.42 24.83 13.69
CA PHE A 745 5.81 24.52 12.32
C PHE A 745 7.27 24.87 12.06
N PHE A 746 7.81 24.37 10.95
CA PHE A 746 9.15 24.71 10.50
C PHE A 746 9.24 24.85 8.98
N PHE A 747 10.17 25.69 8.54
CA PHE A 747 10.65 25.73 7.16
C PHE A 747 11.82 24.75 7.03
N TYR A 748 11.76 23.85 6.07
CA TYR A 748 12.83 22.90 5.82
C TYR A 748 13.79 23.42 4.75
N LEU A 749 15.06 23.56 5.12
CA LEU A 749 16.16 24.08 4.31
C LEU A 749 16.95 22.93 3.68
N TYR A 750 16.23 22.02 3.02
CA TYR A 750 16.79 20.80 2.41
C TYR A 750 18.17 21.03 1.75
N ASP A 751 19.18 20.30 2.23
CA ASP A 751 20.52 20.26 1.63
C ASP A 751 20.78 18.88 1.03
N LYS A 752 21.04 18.83 -0.28
CA LYS A 752 21.37 17.60 -1.00
C LYS A 752 22.58 16.86 -0.41
N ARG A 753 23.52 17.58 0.20
CA ARG A 753 24.70 16.98 0.85
C ARG A 753 24.35 16.13 2.07
N ASN A 754 23.19 16.39 2.66
CA ASN A 754 22.67 15.68 3.84
C ASN A 754 21.48 14.79 3.47
N SER A 755 21.35 14.40 2.20
CA SER A 755 20.27 13.55 1.71
C SER A 755 20.76 12.11 1.42
N GLY A 756 19.88 11.13 1.56
CA GLY A 756 20.14 9.73 1.23
C GLY A 756 20.22 9.46 -0.27
N LEU A 757 20.36 8.18 -0.64
CA LEU A 757 20.35 7.72 -2.04
C LEU A 757 19.13 8.28 -2.80
N GLY A 758 19.36 8.82 -4.00
CA GLY A 758 18.31 9.46 -4.81
C GLY A 758 18.03 10.94 -4.51
N GLY A 759 18.67 11.51 -3.50
CA GLY A 759 18.45 12.91 -3.11
C GLY A 759 17.16 13.08 -2.34
N LEU A 760 16.86 12.16 -1.41
CA LEU A 760 15.73 12.21 -0.50
C LEU A 760 16.19 12.53 0.92
N SER A 761 15.40 13.30 1.66
CA SER A 761 15.59 13.55 3.08
C SER A 761 15.48 12.24 3.85
N PHE A 762 16.30 12.06 4.89
CA PHE A 762 16.18 10.89 5.78
C PHE A 762 14.84 10.86 6.51
N ASP A 763 14.28 12.04 6.77
CA ASP A 763 12.97 12.19 7.44
C ASP A 763 11.79 12.31 6.45
N GLU A 764 12.02 11.98 5.18
CA GLU A 764 10.95 11.96 4.18
C GLU A 764 9.86 10.96 4.62
N GLY A 765 8.60 11.40 4.57
CA GLY A 765 7.48 10.57 5.04
C GLY A 765 7.27 10.54 6.56
N GLN A 766 8.04 11.30 7.35
CA GLN A 766 7.85 11.37 8.81
C GLN A 766 7.02 12.57 9.25
N PHE A 767 7.01 13.65 8.47
CA PHE A 767 6.33 14.91 8.83
C PHE A 767 5.14 15.22 7.93
N SER A 768 4.15 15.92 8.48
CA SER A 768 3.05 16.52 7.70
C SER A 768 3.50 17.77 6.99
N VAL A 769 4.00 17.59 5.77
CA VAL A 769 4.25 18.67 4.82
C VAL A 769 2.90 19.16 4.29
N PHE A 770 2.64 20.46 4.42
CA PHE A 770 1.36 21.04 4.03
C PHE A 770 1.51 22.29 3.14
N GLY A 771 2.73 22.69 2.79
CA GLY A 771 2.93 23.85 1.93
C GLY A 771 4.38 24.07 1.53
N TYR A 772 4.59 25.06 0.67
CA TYR A 772 5.90 25.45 0.17
C TYR A 772 6.06 26.96 0.10
N THR A 773 7.28 27.41 0.37
CA THR A 773 7.69 28.80 0.15
C THR A 773 7.85 29.08 -1.34
N THR A 774 6.99 29.92 -1.90
CA THR A 774 7.01 30.27 -3.33
C THR A 774 7.75 31.59 -3.58
N ILE A 775 7.65 32.56 -2.67
CA ILE A 775 8.35 33.85 -2.71
C ILE A 775 9.17 34.06 -1.44
N GLY A 776 10.38 34.61 -1.55
CA GLY A 776 11.28 34.85 -0.42
C GLY A 776 12.13 33.64 -0.03
N ARG A 777 12.43 32.74 -0.99
CA ARG A 777 13.30 31.57 -0.75
C ARG A 777 14.75 31.96 -0.47
N ASP A 778 15.20 33.06 -1.05
CA ASP A 778 16.49 33.73 -0.84
C ASP A 778 16.62 34.39 0.55
N ILE A 779 15.48 34.66 1.19
CA ILE A 779 15.40 35.22 2.55
C ILE A 779 15.59 34.14 3.62
N LEU A 780 15.07 32.93 3.39
CA LEU A 780 15.18 31.80 4.33
C LEU A 780 16.60 31.57 4.90
N PRO A 781 17.67 31.46 4.09
CA PRO A 781 19.02 31.22 4.62
C PRO A 781 19.61 32.42 5.39
N GLN A 782 19.00 33.60 5.25
CA GLN A 782 19.43 34.79 5.97
C GLN A 782 18.83 34.86 7.38
N ILE A 783 17.77 34.10 7.68
CA ILE A 783 17.12 34.08 9.00
C ILE A 783 18.06 33.50 10.06
N LYS A 784 18.10 34.13 11.23
CA LYS A 784 18.92 33.72 12.38
C LYS A 784 18.04 33.42 13.58
N THR A 785 18.56 32.59 14.48
CA THR A 785 17.93 32.33 15.78
C THR A 785 17.72 33.64 16.54
N GLY A 786 16.47 33.89 16.94
CA GLY A 786 16.04 35.10 17.62
C GLY A 786 15.27 36.09 16.74
N ASP A 787 15.31 35.95 15.41
CA ASP A 787 14.47 36.74 14.49
C ASP A 787 12.97 36.49 14.77
N ILE A 788 12.12 37.46 14.44
CA ILE A 788 10.70 37.47 14.84
C ILE A 788 9.78 37.48 13.61
N ILE A 789 8.73 36.68 13.64
CA ILE A 789 7.57 36.83 12.74
C ILE A 789 6.79 38.06 13.22
N ARG A 790 6.97 39.20 12.56
CA ARG A 790 6.23 40.42 12.89
C ARG A 790 4.74 40.27 12.61
N SER A 791 4.39 39.59 11.51
CA SER A 791 3.00 39.24 11.21
C SER A 791 2.92 38.04 10.26
N ALA A 792 1.91 37.20 10.42
CA ALA A 792 1.49 36.20 9.44
C ALA A 792 0.04 36.48 9.00
N LYS A 793 -0.22 36.53 7.69
CA LYS A 793 -1.58 36.83 7.17
C LYS A 793 -1.99 35.85 6.09
N LEU A 794 -3.20 35.29 6.21
CA LEU A 794 -3.84 34.52 5.14
C LEU A 794 -4.41 35.51 4.12
N VAL A 795 -3.71 35.70 3.01
CA VAL A 795 -4.09 36.67 1.96
C VAL A 795 -5.06 36.07 0.94
N GLU A 796 -5.04 34.75 0.76
CA GLU A 796 -5.98 34.00 -0.08
C GLU A 796 -6.38 32.67 0.58
N GLY A 797 -7.58 32.18 0.29
CA GLY A 797 -8.06 30.88 0.77
C GLY A 797 -8.87 30.92 2.07
N GLN A 798 -9.18 32.11 2.60
CA GLN A 798 -10.04 32.29 3.76
C GLN A 798 -11.46 31.71 3.54
N ASP A 799 -11.98 31.87 2.33
CA ASP A 799 -13.26 31.34 1.85
C ASP A 799 -13.30 29.80 1.82
N ARG A 800 -12.12 29.17 1.72
CA ARG A 800 -11.91 27.71 1.70
C ARG A 800 -11.55 27.14 3.07
N LEU A 801 -11.41 27.99 4.10
CA LEU A 801 -11.15 27.56 5.46
C LEU A 801 -12.48 27.20 6.15
N VAL A 802 -12.68 25.91 6.40
CA VAL A 802 -13.88 25.41 7.07
C VAL A 802 -13.57 25.13 8.54
N LEU A 803 -14.33 25.78 9.41
CA LEU A 803 -14.22 25.61 10.86
C LEU A 803 -15.19 24.53 11.36
N PRO A 804 -14.83 23.78 12.42
CA PRO A 804 -15.78 22.88 13.04
C PRO A 804 -16.96 23.68 13.62
N PRO A 805 -18.17 23.10 13.66
CA PRO A 805 -19.30 23.74 14.32
C PRO A 805 -18.96 24.04 15.77
N LEU A 806 -19.32 25.24 16.25
CA LEU A 806 -19.13 25.63 17.64
C LEU A 806 -19.91 24.65 18.53
N GLU A 807 -19.22 23.93 19.43
CA GLU A 807 -19.87 23.22 20.52
C GLU A 807 -20.53 24.28 21.42
N ASN A 808 -21.87 24.31 21.41
CA ASN A 808 -22.67 25.10 22.36
C ASN A 808 -22.73 24.43 23.73
#